data_AF-A0AA37GZ26-F1
#
_entry.id   AF-A0AA37GZ26-F1
#
_cell.length_a   1.000
_cell.length_b   1.000
_cell.length_c   1.000
_cell.angle_alpha   90.00
_cell.angle_beta   90.00
_cell.angle_gamma   90.00
#
_symmetry.space_group_name_H-M   'P 1'
#
loop_
_entity.id
_entity.type
_entity.pdbx_description
1 polymer ?
#
loop_
_entity_poly.entity_id
_entity_poly.type
_entity_poly.pdbx_seq_one_letter_code
_entity_poly.pdbx_strand_id
1 'polypeptide(L)'
;MWLIDIADDEGDLWIEMWPSQRKWNCDFLDPEHRTLEVRAHAMEPRSASLNIQFLPVLEDRAIDKDAMRESIGKCLIDELNRDLEEQKSAMNHPLQFRQWVNQASSARKGRLVHGNVPYMGGLPETSEETMNTLVDGGFEPQKQKFLQDMAWNLRRTQCESLKKKMSIKVPNSAYLFMVVDFWNILDEDEVHLCFSSKFQTETFSDSMLHGCDVLVARSPAHFVSDMQRVKAVFKPELHAIKDVIVFSAKGNVPLADKLSGGDYDGDKAWVCWEPAIVSNFRNAKVPPSPDLSSYLKKDRTTFFDLEQQRGKSDAVSDMINRSIAFSMRPSYLGIATNYKERLCYCINSVNNKYALWLSALLGNLVDQAKQGFEFTGDDWKRFCREQLDSHKFRQPDNPAYKSESWSGSGKPSHIIDYLKFSVAKPTIDAELQKFHRAMNSTSGRCGHELRSLNLKNDNCEETTAELWDPDLAKPHEVFKELAATHPGLKKVLKNLMDDLKDLERQWSTAVAAAKNKDDLPRRIFEVYESWRAIQPRSDGVLDPMVEALLMQPYLGDNFTQWALLRASMAFKYCYRRKSTFVWRMAGIQLQFIKSMTTAGRDSIPVVVAPSLYAALKPDNKFITQAVSKVRGEGSEYHGLESDGEYDWQDSEGEE
;
A
#
# COMPACT_ATOMS: atom_id res chain seq x y z
N MET A 1 -6.09 -19.19 17.58
CA MET A 1 -4.70 -18.73 17.80
C MET A 1 -3.96 -19.68 18.72
N TRP A 2 -2.64 -19.78 18.54
CA TRP A 2 -1.70 -20.36 19.49
C TRP A 2 -0.64 -19.30 19.80
N LEU A 3 -0.16 -19.28 21.04
CA LEU A 3 0.85 -18.35 21.51
C LEU A 3 1.93 -19.13 22.28
N ILE A 4 3.14 -18.56 22.34
CA ILE A 4 4.27 -19.17 23.03
C ILE A 4 3.99 -19.18 24.53
N ASP A 5 4.15 -20.33 25.18
CA ASP A 5 4.08 -20.38 26.63
C ASP A 5 5.33 -19.74 27.25
N ILE A 6 5.16 -18.69 28.06
CA ILE A 6 6.31 -18.03 28.72
C ILE A 6 6.87 -18.85 29.88
N ALA A 7 6.14 -19.87 30.35
CA ALA A 7 6.57 -20.75 31.42
C ALA A 7 7.29 -22.00 30.92
N ASP A 8 7.36 -22.24 29.60
CA ASP A 8 7.99 -23.41 29.02
C ASP A 8 9.52 -23.28 29.03
N ASP A 9 10.18 -24.11 29.84
CA ASP A 9 11.63 -24.21 29.99
C ASP A 9 12.20 -25.60 29.63
N GLU A 10 11.34 -26.58 29.33
CA GLU A 10 11.72 -27.99 29.19
C GLU A 10 12.12 -28.38 27.75
N GLY A 11 11.84 -27.53 26.76
CA GLY A 11 12.32 -27.68 25.37
C GLY A 11 11.64 -28.80 24.56
N ASP A 12 10.67 -29.50 25.15
CA ASP A 12 9.85 -30.48 24.46
C ASP A 12 8.86 -29.80 23.48
N LEU A 13 8.57 -30.45 22.35
CA LEU A 13 7.60 -29.92 21.38
C LEU A 13 6.18 -30.34 21.76
N TRP A 14 5.37 -29.39 22.19
CA TRP A 14 3.96 -29.61 22.53
C TRP A 14 3.06 -28.52 21.95
N ILE A 15 1.76 -28.82 21.92
CA ILE A 15 0.70 -27.87 21.56
C ILE A 15 -0.56 -28.27 22.30
N GLU A 16 -1.29 -27.28 22.84
CA GLU A 16 -2.56 -27.52 23.51
C GLU A 16 -3.76 -27.08 22.68
N MET A 17 -4.93 -27.63 23.01
CA MET A 17 -6.20 -27.29 22.35
C MET A 17 -7.33 -27.12 23.36
N TRP A 18 -8.09 -26.04 23.18
CA TRP A 18 -9.26 -25.71 23.99
C TRP A 18 -10.58 -26.19 23.34
N PRO A 19 -11.64 -26.45 24.12
CA PRO A 19 -12.96 -26.82 23.57
C PRO A 19 -13.50 -25.81 22.55
N SER A 20 -13.25 -24.50 22.75
CA SER A 20 -13.67 -23.44 21.82
C SER A 20 -12.95 -23.49 20.47
N GLN A 21 -11.76 -24.08 20.42
CA GLN A 21 -10.97 -24.24 19.19
C GLN A 21 -11.40 -25.47 18.38
N ARG A 22 -11.79 -26.57 19.05
CA ARG A 22 -12.23 -27.81 18.40
C ARG A 22 -13.60 -27.64 17.74
N LYS A 23 -13.66 -27.75 16.41
CA LYS A 23 -14.89 -27.54 15.63
C LYS A 23 -15.72 -28.82 15.39
N TRP A 24 -15.13 -29.99 15.62
CA TRP A 24 -15.81 -31.29 15.68
C TRP A 24 -15.01 -32.25 16.57
N ASN A 25 -15.59 -33.41 16.89
CA ASN A 25 -14.91 -34.46 17.63
C ASN A 25 -13.95 -35.22 16.69
N CYS A 26 -12.64 -35.01 16.85
CA CYS A 26 -11.58 -35.63 16.06
C CYS A 26 -10.80 -36.60 16.94
N ASP A 27 -10.48 -37.79 16.42
CA ASP A 27 -9.69 -38.81 17.13
C ASP A 27 -8.17 -38.59 17.04
N PHE A 28 -7.72 -37.70 16.16
CA PHE A 28 -6.33 -37.38 15.87
C PHE A 28 -5.46 -38.59 15.47
N LEU A 29 -6.06 -39.67 14.95
CA LEU A 29 -5.30 -40.85 14.51
C LEU A 29 -4.54 -40.59 13.21
N ASP A 30 -5.18 -39.91 12.27
CA ASP A 30 -4.57 -39.50 11.00
C ASP A 30 -3.41 -38.52 11.25
N PRO A 31 -2.20 -38.75 10.69
CA PRO A 31 -1.11 -37.78 10.74
C PRO A 31 -1.49 -36.37 10.22
N GLU A 32 -2.38 -36.28 9.22
CA GLU A 32 -2.85 -34.99 8.70
C GLU A 32 -3.62 -34.21 9.77
N HIS A 33 -4.39 -34.89 10.64
CA HIS A 33 -5.10 -34.25 11.75
C HIS A 33 -4.18 -33.74 12.87
N ARG A 34 -2.90 -34.17 12.89
CA ARG A 34 -1.88 -33.76 13.87
C ARG A 34 -0.85 -32.79 13.30
N THR A 35 -1.06 -32.32 12.07
CA THR A 35 -0.17 -31.37 11.41
C THR A 35 -0.60 -29.94 11.75
N LEU A 36 0.32 -29.10 12.23
CA LEU A 36 0.05 -27.69 12.46
C LEU A 36 0.06 -26.90 11.14
N GLU A 37 -1.11 -26.43 10.72
CA GLU A 37 -1.27 -25.59 9.53
C GLU A 37 -1.33 -24.10 9.91
N VAL A 38 -0.30 -23.33 9.54
CA VAL A 38 -0.21 -21.91 9.89
C VAL A 38 -0.82 -21.03 8.81
N ARG A 39 -1.96 -20.40 9.11
CA ARG A 39 -2.64 -19.44 8.20
C ARG A 39 -1.98 -18.06 8.17
N ALA A 40 -1.57 -17.56 9.33
CA ALA A 40 -0.94 -16.25 9.52
C ALA A 40 -0.14 -16.24 10.82
N HIS A 41 0.83 -15.32 10.94
CA HIS A 41 1.62 -15.10 12.15
C HIS A 41 1.68 -13.60 12.50
N ALA A 42 2.04 -13.29 13.74
CA ALA A 42 2.27 -11.92 14.18
C ALA A 42 3.44 -11.30 13.38
N MET A 43 3.26 -10.08 12.89
CA MET A 43 4.26 -9.36 12.10
C MET A 43 4.49 -7.99 12.74
N GLU A 44 5.69 -7.45 12.52
CA GLU A 44 6.08 -6.11 12.96
C GLU A 44 4.99 -5.08 12.60
N PRO A 45 4.39 -4.41 13.60
CA PRO A 45 3.28 -3.51 13.36
C PRO A 45 3.72 -2.20 12.72
N ARG A 46 2.79 -1.57 12.00
CA ARG A 46 2.97 -0.25 11.39
C ARG A 46 1.79 0.63 11.75
N SER A 47 2.01 1.93 11.70
CA SER A 47 0.96 2.94 11.85
C SER A 47 -0.26 2.62 10.98
N ALA A 48 -1.40 2.42 11.61
CA ALA A 48 -2.62 1.98 10.96
C ALA A 48 -3.44 3.13 10.37
N SER A 49 -4.15 2.83 9.28
CA SER A 49 -5.24 3.69 8.81
C SER A 49 -6.50 3.44 9.61
N LEU A 50 -7.08 4.51 10.15
CA LEU A 50 -8.37 4.53 10.82
C LEU A 50 -9.47 4.18 9.82
N ASN A 51 -10.20 3.11 10.10
CA ASN A 51 -11.39 2.78 9.31
C ASN A 51 -12.45 3.88 9.51
N ILE A 52 -12.99 4.43 8.42
CA ILE A 52 -14.02 5.46 8.45
C ILE A 52 -15.27 5.06 9.25
N GLN A 53 -15.54 3.77 9.41
CA GLN A 53 -16.64 3.25 10.22
C GLN A 53 -16.47 3.51 11.72
N PHE A 54 -15.24 3.76 12.18
CA PHE A 54 -14.98 4.13 13.57
C PHE A 54 -15.29 5.60 13.87
N LEU A 55 -15.28 6.48 12.86
CA LEU A 55 -15.45 7.93 13.04
C LEU A 55 -16.76 8.30 13.75
N PRO A 56 -17.93 7.76 13.37
CA PRO A 56 -19.17 8.10 14.07
C PRO A 56 -19.19 7.62 15.53
N VAL A 57 -18.53 6.48 15.83
CA VAL A 57 -18.42 5.96 17.20
C VAL A 57 -17.48 6.82 18.04
N LEU A 58 -16.31 7.19 17.49
CA LEU A 58 -15.37 8.12 18.11
C LEU A 58 -16.01 9.46 18.43
N GLU A 59 -16.74 10.05 17.48
CA GLU A 59 -17.44 11.32 17.67
C GLU A 59 -18.54 11.23 18.73
N ASP A 60 -19.32 10.16 18.72
CA ASP A 60 -20.41 9.99 19.67
C ASP A 60 -19.91 9.76 21.11
N ARG A 61 -18.74 9.14 21.25
CA ARG A 61 -18.05 8.90 22.52
C ARG A 61 -17.03 9.98 22.89
N ALA A 62 -16.89 11.03 22.08
CA ALA A 62 -16.02 12.15 22.42
C ALA A 62 -16.60 12.94 23.62
N ILE A 63 -15.71 13.41 24.50
CA ILE A 63 -16.05 14.37 25.57
C ILE A 63 -16.34 15.73 24.92
N ASP A 64 -15.46 16.15 24.01
CA ASP A 64 -15.61 17.29 23.12
C ASP A 64 -15.59 16.83 21.65
N LYS A 65 -16.75 16.94 20.98
CA LYS A 65 -16.93 16.49 19.60
C LYS A 65 -16.17 17.34 18.59
N ASP A 66 -16.07 18.65 18.83
CA ASP A 66 -15.40 19.57 17.92
C ASP A 66 -13.88 19.38 18.03
N ALA A 67 -13.35 19.25 19.25
CA ALA A 67 -11.94 18.89 19.45
C ALA A 67 -11.57 17.53 18.83
N MET A 68 -12.48 16.55 18.85
CA MET A 68 -12.28 15.26 18.16
C MET A 68 -12.20 15.44 16.64
N ARG A 69 -13.12 16.21 16.04
CA ARG A 69 -13.12 16.51 14.60
C ARG A 69 -11.83 17.21 14.17
N GLU A 70 -11.40 18.19 14.94
CA GLU A 70 -10.17 18.95 14.69
C GLU A 70 -8.93 18.05 14.81
N SER A 71 -8.86 17.19 15.83
CA SER A 71 -7.73 16.28 16.04
C SER A 71 -7.56 15.28 14.88
N ILE A 72 -8.67 14.67 14.42
CA ILE A 72 -8.65 13.76 13.27
C ILE A 72 -8.32 14.51 11.97
N GLY A 73 -8.90 15.70 11.79
CA GLY A 73 -8.61 16.55 10.64
C GLY A 73 -7.14 16.98 10.58
N LYS A 74 -6.55 17.32 11.73
CA LYS A 74 -5.14 17.65 11.86
C LYS A 74 -4.24 16.47 11.52
N CYS A 75 -4.52 15.27 12.05
CA CYS A 75 -3.77 14.05 11.71
C CYS A 75 -3.68 13.84 10.19
N LEU A 76 -4.80 14.05 9.48
CA LEU A 76 -4.87 13.93 8.02
C LEU A 76 -4.02 15.00 7.31
N ILE A 77 -4.08 16.25 7.76
CA ILE A 77 -3.31 17.36 7.18
C ILE A 77 -1.81 17.13 7.40
N ASP A 78 -1.41 16.81 8.62
CA ASP A 78 -0.02 16.64 9.00
C ASP A 78 0.62 15.45 8.25
N GLU A 79 -0.10 14.33 8.14
CA GLU A 79 0.34 13.20 7.32
C GLU A 79 0.52 13.57 5.85
N LEU A 80 -0.46 14.24 5.26
CA LEU A 80 -0.39 14.62 3.85
C LEU A 80 0.77 15.57 3.57
N ASN A 81 0.97 16.56 4.43
CA ASN A 81 2.07 17.50 4.34
C ASN A 81 3.42 16.78 4.45
N ARG A 82 3.56 15.87 5.42
CA ARG A 82 4.78 15.06 5.58
C ARG A 82 5.08 14.25 4.33
N ASP A 83 4.12 13.49 3.84
CA ASP A 83 4.28 12.63 2.67
C ASP A 83 4.73 13.41 1.43
N LEU A 84 4.21 14.63 1.25
CA LEU A 84 4.57 15.50 0.14
C LEU A 84 5.95 16.14 0.30
N GLU A 85 6.28 16.64 1.49
CA GLU A 85 7.61 17.20 1.76
C GLU A 85 8.70 16.12 1.73
N GLU A 86 8.41 14.89 2.17
CA GLU A 86 9.29 13.73 2.03
C GLU A 86 9.61 13.46 0.56
N GLN A 87 8.59 13.39 -0.31
CA GLN A 87 8.80 13.20 -1.74
C GLN A 87 9.62 14.35 -2.35
N LYS A 88 9.26 15.59 -2.03
CA LYS A 88 9.95 16.78 -2.55
C LYS A 88 11.42 16.80 -2.15
N SER A 89 11.70 16.50 -0.88
CA SER A 89 13.06 16.38 -0.35
C SER A 89 13.83 15.27 -1.05
N ALA A 90 13.21 14.09 -1.20
CA ALA A 90 13.82 12.94 -1.87
C ALA A 90 14.17 13.25 -3.34
N MET A 91 13.34 14.03 -4.05
CA MET A 91 13.63 14.45 -5.42
C MET A 91 14.88 15.33 -5.56
N ASN A 92 15.41 15.94 -4.51
CA ASN A 92 16.64 16.73 -4.60
C ASN A 92 17.90 15.87 -4.81
N HIS A 93 17.87 14.59 -4.43
CA HIS A 93 19.04 13.70 -4.51
C HIS A 93 18.66 12.34 -5.09
N PRO A 94 19.27 11.87 -6.19
CA PRO A 94 18.94 10.59 -6.82
C PRO A 94 18.94 9.38 -5.87
N LEU A 95 19.89 9.34 -4.92
CA LEU A 95 19.97 8.29 -3.91
C LEU A 95 18.75 8.28 -2.96
N GLN A 96 18.32 9.44 -2.47
CA GLN A 96 17.14 9.55 -1.62
C GLN A 96 15.86 9.26 -2.40
N PHE A 97 15.78 9.73 -3.64
CA PHE A 97 14.65 9.43 -4.51
C PHE A 97 14.51 7.92 -4.75
N ARG A 98 15.61 7.21 -5.03
CA ARG A 98 15.63 5.75 -5.16
C ARG A 98 15.18 5.05 -3.88
N GLN A 99 15.63 5.52 -2.71
CA GLN A 99 15.19 5.00 -1.42
C GLN A 99 13.68 5.18 -1.22
N TRP A 100 13.17 6.39 -1.46
CA TRP A 100 11.76 6.73 -1.33
C TRP A 100 10.86 5.89 -2.26
N VAL A 101 11.24 5.74 -3.53
CA VAL A 101 10.50 4.89 -4.48
C VAL A 101 10.48 3.43 -4.02
N ASN A 102 11.58 2.93 -3.47
CA ASN A 102 11.65 1.56 -2.95
C ASN A 102 10.71 1.35 -1.75
N GLN A 103 10.66 2.30 -0.81
CA GLN A 103 9.76 2.27 0.35
C GLN A 103 8.29 2.30 -0.06
N ALA A 104 7.96 3.03 -1.13
CA ALA A 104 6.62 3.09 -1.69
C ALA A 104 6.22 1.84 -2.50
N SER A 105 7.19 0.98 -2.88
CA SER A 105 6.99 -0.12 -3.81
C SER A 105 6.65 -1.45 -3.13
N SER A 106 5.76 -2.23 -3.76
CA SER A 106 5.47 -3.63 -3.40
C SER A 106 6.11 -4.64 -4.36
N ALA A 107 7.14 -4.23 -5.12
CA ALA A 107 7.65 -5.01 -6.24
C ALA A 107 8.35 -6.33 -5.88
N ARG A 108 8.70 -6.56 -4.59
CA ARG A 108 9.36 -7.79 -4.13
C ARG A 108 8.61 -9.06 -4.54
N LYS A 109 7.28 -9.07 -4.42
CA LYS A 109 6.46 -10.23 -4.81
C LYS A 109 6.55 -10.50 -6.31
N GLY A 110 6.50 -9.47 -7.13
CA GLY A 110 6.65 -9.59 -8.59
C GLY A 110 8.02 -10.14 -8.98
N ARG A 111 9.09 -9.59 -8.38
CA ARG A 111 10.47 -10.06 -8.60
C ARG A 111 10.65 -11.54 -8.25
N LEU A 112 10.07 -12.00 -7.13
CA LEU A 112 10.15 -13.41 -6.70
C LEU A 112 9.45 -14.36 -7.67
N VAL A 113 8.30 -13.96 -8.24
CA VAL A 113 7.54 -14.79 -9.19
C VAL A 113 8.28 -14.94 -10.52
N HIS A 114 8.89 -13.85 -11.02
CA HIS A 114 9.52 -13.84 -12.35
C HIS A 114 11.03 -14.17 -12.32
N GLY A 115 11.67 -14.13 -11.14
CA GLY A 115 13.13 -14.27 -11.01
C GLY A 115 13.92 -13.08 -11.58
N ASN A 116 13.23 -12.03 -12.03
CA ASN A 116 13.78 -10.78 -12.55
C ASN A 116 12.74 -9.66 -12.40
N VAL A 117 13.09 -8.42 -12.78
CA VAL A 117 12.12 -7.33 -12.90
C VAL A 117 11.33 -7.51 -14.21
N PRO A 118 9.99 -7.61 -14.20
CA PRO A 118 9.20 -7.78 -15.41
C PRO A 118 9.11 -6.47 -16.22
N TYR A 119 9.24 -6.59 -17.54
CA TYR A 119 9.24 -5.46 -18.49
C TYR A 119 8.02 -5.50 -19.40
N MET A 120 7.46 -4.31 -19.68
CA MET A 120 6.48 -4.08 -20.74
C MET A 120 7.10 -3.14 -21.78
N GLY A 121 7.61 -3.76 -22.85
CA GLY A 121 8.42 -3.08 -23.85
C GLY A 121 9.82 -2.77 -23.32
N GLY A 122 10.30 -1.56 -23.57
CA GLY A 122 11.61 -1.08 -23.13
C GLY A 122 11.67 -0.61 -21.68
N LEU A 123 10.59 -0.69 -20.89
CA LEU A 123 10.58 -0.28 -19.47
C LEU A 123 9.88 -1.30 -18.58
N PRO A 124 10.17 -1.31 -17.26
CA PRO A 124 9.44 -2.11 -16.29
C PRO A 124 7.91 -1.91 -16.35
N GLU A 125 7.17 -2.92 -15.92
CA GLU A 125 5.70 -2.87 -15.86
C GLU A 125 5.19 -1.80 -14.89
N THR A 126 5.77 -1.76 -13.69
CA THR A 126 5.36 -0.82 -12.63
C THR A 126 6.09 0.51 -12.74
N SER A 127 5.41 1.58 -12.33
CA SER A 127 5.98 2.93 -12.35
C SER A 127 7.17 3.05 -11.40
N GLU A 128 7.09 2.40 -10.23
CA GLU A 128 8.13 2.40 -9.21
C GLU A 128 9.41 1.73 -9.72
N GLU A 129 9.31 0.56 -10.35
CA GLU A 129 10.48 -0.09 -10.96
C GLU A 129 11.04 0.72 -12.12
N THR A 130 10.17 1.35 -12.92
CA THR A 130 10.62 2.25 -13.99
C THR A 130 11.45 3.41 -13.43
N MET A 131 10.96 4.08 -12.40
CA MET A 131 11.70 5.19 -11.77
C MET A 131 13.04 4.72 -11.21
N ASN A 132 13.07 3.57 -10.52
CA ASN A 132 14.30 2.98 -9.99
C ASN A 132 15.31 2.66 -11.09
N THR A 133 14.88 1.99 -12.16
CA THR A 133 15.73 1.63 -13.31
C THR A 133 16.30 2.87 -14.00
N LEU A 134 15.52 3.94 -14.15
CA LEU A 134 16.00 5.18 -14.74
C LEU A 134 17.03 5.86 -13.83
N VAL A 135 16.77 5.93 -12.53
CA VAL A 135 17.72 6.53 -11.57
C VAL A 135 19.04 5.75 -11.54
N ASP A 136 18.99 4.42 -11.65
CA ASP A 136 20.20 3.59 -11.77
C ASP A 136 21.01 3.85 -13.04
N GLY A 137 20.36 4.35 -14.10
CA GLY A 137 21.05 4.82 -15.30
C GLY A 137 21.66 6.21 -15.18
N GLY A 138 21.51 6.88 -14.04
CA GLY A 138 21.99 8.24 -13.82
C GLY A 138 20.99 9.32 -14.26
N PHE A 139 19.70 9.01 -14.40
CA PHE A 139 18.68 10.04 -14.59
C PHE A 139 18.39 10.76 -13.27
N GLU A 140 18.44 12.08 -13.29
CA GLU A 140 18.10 12.91 -12.14
C GLU A 140 16.62 13.34 -12.18
N PRO A 141 15.85 13.15 -11.09
CA PRO A 141 14.41 13.44 -11.06
C PRO A 141 14.07 14.92 -11.24
N GLN A 142 15.00 15.83 -10.95
CA GLN A 142 14.83 17.27 -11.17
C GLN A 142 15.24 17.75 -12.57
N LYS A 143 15.98 16.94 -13.33
CA LYS A 143 16.43 17.31 -14.68
C LYS A 143 15.63 16.62 -15.79
N GLN A 144 15.18 15.39 -15.56
CA GLN A 144 14.42 14.62 -16.55
C GLN A 144 12.91 14.74 -16.34
N LYS A 145 12.23 15.45 -17.24
CA LYS A 145 10.77 15.71 -17.16
C LYS A 145 9.92 14.44 -17.15
N PHE A 146 10.32 13.40 -17.89
CA PHE A 146 9.62 12.12 -17.87
C PHE A 146 9.61 11.49 -16.47
N LEU A 147 10.75 11.51 -15.78
CA LEU A 147 10.89 10.98 -14.41
C LEU A 147 10.09 11.85 -13.41
N GLN A 148 10.15 13.17 -13.56
CA GLN A 148 9.36 14.11 -12.75
C GLN A 148 7.84 13.87 -12.91
N ASP A 149 7.36 13.67 -14.13
CA ASP A 149 5.96 13.38 -14.42
C ASP A 149 5.50 12.04 -13.85
N MET A 150 6.37 11.02 -13.84
CA MET A 150 6.08 9.75 -13.18
C MET A 150 5.94 9.90 -11.66
N ALA A 151 6.86 10.62 -11.03
CA ALA A 151 6.80 10.90 -9.59
C ALA A 151 5.53 11.69 -9.22
N TRP A 152 5.15 12.68 -10.03
CA TRP A 152 3.90 13.42 -9.89
C TRP A 152 2.67 12.53 -10.02
N ASN A 153 2.60 11.69 -11.05
CA ASN A 153 1.45 10.83 -11.30
C ASN A 153 1.30 9.75 -10.22
N LEU A 154 2.40 9.24 -9.66
CA LEU A 154 2.35 8.34 -8.51
C LEU A 154 1.69 9.03 -7.31
N ARG A 155 2.18 10.22 -6.96
CA ARG A 155 1.63 10.99 -5.83
C ARG A 155 0.18 11.41 -6.04
N ARG A 156 -0.15 11.90 -7.24
CA ARG A 156 -1.54 12.23 -7.61
C ARG A 156 -2.44 11.01 -7.43
N THR A 157 -2.01 9.83 -7.88
CA THR A 157 -2.78 8.58 -7.74
C THR A 157 -3.00 8.21 -6.27
N GLN A 158 -1.98 8.37 -5.42
CA GLN A 158 -2.08 8.15 -3.98
C GLN A 158 -3.05 9.16 -3.33
N CYS A 159 -2.97 10.43 -3.68
CA CYS A 159 -3.87 11.48 -3.21
C CYS A 159 -5.32 11.24 -3.64
N GLU A 160 -5.58 10.82 -4.88
CA GLU A 160 -6.92 10.45 -5.34
C GLU A 160 -7.44 9.19 -4.62
N SER A 161 -6.57 8.21 -4.33
CA SER A 161 -6.90 7.06 -3.50
C SER A 161 -7.29 7.48 -2.08
N LEU A 162 -6.56 8.44 -1.49
CA LEU A 162 -6.87 9.01 -0.18
C LEU A 162 -8.21 9.76 -0.19
N LYS A 163 -8.50 10.60 -1.19
CA LYS A 163 -9.81 11.26 -1.36
C LYS A 163 -10.97 10.27 -1.48
N LYS A 164 -10.76 9.17 -2.19
CA LYS A 164 -11.79 8.17 -2.47
C LYS A 164 -12.05 7.25 -1.28
N LYS A 165 -10.98 6.74 -0.66
CA LYS A 165 -11.07 5.77 0.45
C LYS A 165 -11.17 6.41 1.82
N MET A 166 -10.78 7.69 1.94
CA MET A 166 -10.68 8.40 3.23
C MET A 166 -9.88 7.61 4.27
N SER A 167 -8.77 7.02 3.83
CA SER A 167 -7.89 6.17 4.65
C SER A 167 -6.96 7.05 5.50
N ILE A 168 -7.50 7.64 6.58
CA ILE A 168 -6.77 8.55 7.48
C ILE A 168 -5.79 7.74 8.31
N LYS A 169 -4.48 7.97 8.24
CA LYS A 169 -3.54 7.30 9.14
C LYS A 169 -3.48 8.04 10.46
N VAL A 170 -3.56 7.27 11.55
CA VAL A 170 -3.29 7.78 12.89
C VAL A 170 -1.90 7.27 13.25
N PRO A 171 -0.89 8.15 13.39
CA PRO A 171 0.50 7.74 13.58
C PRO A 171 0.68 6.74 14.73
N ASN A 172 0.11 7.07 15.89
CA ASN A 172 0.16 6.29 17.11
C ASN A 172 -0.99 5.27 17.18
N SER A 173 -1.10 4.41 16.16
CA SER A 173 -2.06 3.32 16.13
C SER A 173 -1.58 2.12 15.33
N ALA A 174 -2.06 0.91 15.61
CA ALA A 174 -1.70 -0.32 14.89
C ALA A 174 -2.86 -1.32 14.87
N TYR A 175 -2.85 -2.26 13.90
CA TYR A 175 -3.70 -3.45 13.93
C TYR A 175 -2.91 -4.65 14.45
N LEU A 176 -3.31 -5.19 15.59
CA LEU A 176 -2.59 -6.23 16.32
C LEU A 176 -3.51 -7.43 16.55
N PHE A 177 -2.96 -8.64 16.47
CA PHE A 177 -3.73 -9.83 16.88
C PHE A 177 -4.07 -9.74 18.35
N MET A 178 -5.30 -10.08 18.69
CA MET A 178 -5.74 -10.17 20.08
C MET A 178 -5.34 -11.54 20.61
N VAL A 179 -4.68 -11.57 21.77
CA VAL A 179 -4.39 -12.79 22.51
C VAL A 179 -4.86 -12.62 23.95
N VAL A 180 -4.99 -13.73 24.67
CA VAL A 180 -5.43 -13.74 26.07
C VAL A 180 -4.25 -14.03 26.98
N ASP A 181 -4.25 -13.40 28.15
CA ASP A 181 -3.31 -13.67 29.23
C ASP A 181 -3.65 -14.99 29.93
N PHE A 182 -2.98 -16.08 29.56
CA PHE A 182 -3.16 -17.39 30.18
C PHE A 182 -2.59 -17.47 31.60
N TRP A 183 -1.76 -16.51 32.01
CA TRP A 183 -1.03 -16.54 33.29
C TRP A 183 -1.64 -15.61 34.35
N ASN A 184 -2.74 -14.92 34.02
CA ASN A 184 -3.54 -14.12 34.95
C ASN A 184 -2.75 -12.94 35.60
N ILE A 185 -1.80 -12.38 34.86
CA ILE A 185 -0.90 -11.30 35.25
C ILE A 185 -1.57 -9.91 35.11
N LEU A 186 -2.37 -9.71 34.07
CA LEU A 186 -3.08 -8.46 33.79
C LEU A 186 -4.34 -8.34 34.64
N ASP A 187 -4.60 -7.15 35.20
CA ASP A 187 -5.88 -6.87 35.87
C ASP A 187 -7.01 -6.55 34.87
N GLU A 188 -8.26 -6.53 35.35
CA GLU A 188 -9.40 -6.15 34.49
C GLU A 188 -9.16 -4.74 33.91
N ASP A 189 -9.43 -4.58 32.61
CA ASP A 189 -9.18 -3.37 31.83
C ASP A 189 -7.69 -2.97 31.69
N GLU A 190 -6.74 -3.86 32.01
CA GLU A 190 -5.33 -3.75 31.61
C GLU A 190 -5.04 -4.55 30.32
N VAL A 191 -4.15 -4.00 29.49
CA VAL A 191 -3.61 -4.66 28.28
C VAL A 191 -2.10 -4.55 28.23
N HIS A 192 -1.45 -5.56 27.64
CA HIS A 192 0.00 -5.57 27.41
C HIS A 192 0.33 -5.50 25.92
N LEU A 193 1.31 -4.67 25.55
CA LEU A 193 1.81 -4.56 24.18
C LEU A 193 3.32 -4.30 24.17
N CYS A 194 4.05 -5.25 23.58
CA CYS A 194 5.47 -5.11 23.22
C CYS A 194 5.65 -5.23 21.71
N PHE A 195 6.56 -4.44 21.18
CA PHE A 195 6.96 -4.46 19.78
C PHE A 195 8.26 -5.28 19.63
N SER A 196 8.37 -6.04 18.55
CA SER A 196 9.61 -6.79 18.21
C SER A 196 10.77 -5.87 17.86
N SER A 197 10.47 -4.67 17.38
CA SER A 197 11.40 -3.59 17.05
C SER A 197 10.89 -2.26 17.64
N LYS A 198 11.70 -1.21 17.59
CA LYS A 198 11.26 0.12 18.04
C LYS A 198 10.14 0.64 17.12
N PHE A 199 8.95 0.85 17.65
CA PHE A 199 7.87 1.50 16.92
C PHE A 199 8.13 3.00 16.90
N GLN A 200 8.28 3.59 15.71
CA GLN A 200 8.69 4.98 15.55
C GLN A 200 7.66 5.81 14.79
N THR A 201 7.25 6.90 15.43
CA THR A 201 6.50 8.02 14.87
C THR A 201 7.23 9.32 15.26
N GLU A 202 6.68 10.46 14.89
CA GLU A 202 7.23 11.76 15.30
C GLU A 202 7.13 12.00 16.82
N THR A 203 6.07 11.49 17.44
CA THR A 203 5.74 11.76 18.84
C THR A 203 5.96 10.55 19.75
N PHE A 204 6.25 9.38 19.19
CA PHE A 204 6.44 8.14 19.92
C PHE A 204 7.62 7.35 19.34
N SER A 205 8.52 6.88 20.22
CA SER A 205 9.64 6.04 19.80
C SER A 205 10.04 5.12 20.94
N ASP A 206 9.40 3.96 21.00
CA ASP A 206 9.62 2.97 22.07
C ASP A 206 9.34 1.54 21.57
N SER A 207 9.77 0.54 22.32
CA SER A 207 9.50 -0.89 22.08
C SER A 207 8.29 -1.41 22.86
N MET A 208 7.64 -0.60 23.70
CA MET A 208 6.48 -1.03 24.48
C MET A 208 5.53 0.12 24.82
N LEU A 209 4.30 -0.19 25.22
CA LEU A 209 3.38 0.76 25.84
C LEU A 209 3.29 0.52 27.35
N HIS A 210 3.47 1.58 28.14
CA HIS A 210 3.37 1.51 29.59
C HIS A 210 2.85 2.83 30.19
N GLY A 211 1.95 2.72 31.16
CA GLY A 211 1.50 3.86 31.97
C GLY A 211 0.59 4.84 31.23
N CYS A 212 0.03 4.45 30.08
CA CYS A 212 -0.86 5.26 29.27
C CYS A 212 -2.18 4.55 28.99
N ASP A 213 -3.21 5.33 28.64
CA ASP A 213 -4.47 4.78 28.15
C ASP A 213 -4.38 4.53 26.65
N VAL A 214 -5.13 3.53 26.18
CA VAL A 214 -5.26 3.19 24.77
C VAL A 214 -6.71 2.92 24.41
N LEU A 215 -7.08 3.18 23.16
CA LEU A 215 -8.34 2.72 22.58
C LEU A 215 -8.11 1.40 21.87
N VAL A 216 -8.99 0.44 22.11
CA VAL A 216 -9.08 -0.82 21.37
C VAL A 216 -10.43 -0.93 20.71
N ALA A 217 -10.46 -1.32 19.43
CA ALA A 217 -11.68 -1.55 18.68
C ALA A 217 -11.48 -2.64 17.64
N ARG A 218 -12.53 -3.39 17.32
CA ARG A 218 -12.54 -4.35 16.21
C ARG A 218 -13.34 -3.79 15.04
N SER A 219 -12.89 -4.05 13.83
CA SER A 219 -13.61 -3.65 12.62
C SER A 219 -14.56 -4.76 12.18
N PRO A 220 -15.85 -4.48 11.93
CA PRO A 220 -16.54 -3.20 12.08
C PRO A 220 -16.96 -2.88 13.53
N ALA A 221 -16.99 -1.61 13.91
CA ALA A 221 -17.62 -1.17 15.17
C ALA A 221 -19.05 -0.72 14.88
N HIS A 222 -20.01 -1.32 15.58
CA HIS A 222 -21.42 -1.12 15.35
C HIS A 222 -22.13 -0.48 16.52
N PHE A 223 -21.83 -0.92 17.73
CA PHE A 223 -22.25 -0.26 18.95
C PHE A 223 -21.23 0.78 19.38
N VAL A 224 -21.70 1.75 20.16
CA VAL A 224 -20.83 2.73 20.80
C VAL A 224 -19.94 2.14 21.89
N SER A 225 -20.23 0.91 22.33
CA SER A 225 -19.40 0.10 23.21
C SER A 225 -18.38 -0.77 22.47
N ASP A 226 -18.43 -0.87 21.14
CA ASP A 226 -17.48 -1.73 20.38
C ASP A 226 -16.05 -1.15 20.33
N MET A 227 -15.86 0.02 20.94
CA MET A 227 -14.57 0.64 21.20
C MET A 227 -14.44 0.87 22.70
N GLN A 228 -13.32 0.44 23.26
CA GLN A 228 -13.05 0.52 24.69
C GLN A 228 -11.72 1.25 24.94
N ARG A 229 -11.73 2.15 25.91
CA ARG A 229 -10.55 2.76 26.52
C ARG A 229 -10.10 1.89 27.68
N VAL A 230 -8.86 1.42 27.61
CA VAL A 230 -8.22 0.52 28.57
C VAL A 230 -6.81 1.01 28.88
N LYS A 231 -6.18 0.48 29.93
CA LYS A 231 -4.84 0.91 30.35
C LYS A 231 -3.77 -0.01 29.79
N ALA A 232 -2.79 0.55 29.08
CA ALA A 232 -1.60 -0.17 28.65
C ALA A 232 -0.60 -0.26 29.80
N VAL A 233 -0.32 -1.49 30.25
CA VAL A 233 0.59 -1.78 31.35
C VAL A 233 1.58 -2.84 30.90
N PHE A 234 2.82 -2.43 30.71
CA PHE A 234 3.92 -3.37 30.56
C PHE A 234 4.07 -4.24 31.81
N LYS A 235 4.18 -5.56 31.58
CA LYS A 235 4.38 -6.60 32.58
C LYS A 235 5.64 -7.37 32.16
N PRO A 236 6.75 -7.30 32.91
CA PRO A 236 8.02 -7.94 32.54
C PRO A 236 7.89 -9.44 32.22
N GLU A 237 6.97 -10.12 32.89
CA GLU A 237 6.65 -11.53 32.70
C GLU A 237 6.22 -11.82 31.26
N LEU A 238 5.50 -10.89 30.62
CA LEU A 238 4.98 -11.01 29.26
C LEU A 238 5.94 -10.48 28.17
N HIS A 239 7.17 -10.05 28.51
CA HIS A 239 8.08 -9.36 27.58
C HIS A 239 8.42 -10.13 26.29
N ALA A 240 8.36 -11.47 26.33
CA ALA A 240 8.61 -12.34 25.19
C ALA A 240 7.45 -12.33 24.18
N ILE A 241 6.25 -11.90 24.59
CA ILE A 241 5.05 -11.84 23.77
C ILE A 241 5.02 -10.51 23.01
N LYS A 242 5.47 -10.56 21.75
CA LYS A 242 5.66 -9.37 20.90
C LYS A 242 4.70 -9.33 19.71
N ASP A 243 4.45 -8.13 19.21
CA ASP A 243 3.63 -7.82 18.02
C ASP A 243 2.18 -8.30 18.08
N VAL A 244 1.67 -8.49 19.30
CA VAL A 244 0.28 -8.82 19.63
C VAL A 244 -0.17 -7.97 20.81
N ILE A 245 -1.48 -7.81 20.97
CA ILE A 245 -2.05 -7.18 22.16
C ILE A 245 -2.62 -8.26 23.08
N VAL A 246 -2.12 -8.32 24.32
CA VAL A 246 -2.57 -9.28 25.33
C VAL A 246 -3.68 -8.64 26.15
N PHE A 247 -4.84 -9.28 26.17
CA PHE A 247 -5.99 -8.90 26.98
C PHE A 247 -6.05 -9.74 28.26
N SER A 248 -6.50 -9.12 29.35
CA SER A 248 -6.72 -9.82 30.62
C SER A 248 -7.73 -10.97 30.47
N ALA A 249 -7.45 -12.08 31.15
CA ALA A 249 -8.41 -13.16 31.37
C ALA A 249 -9.36 -12.88 32.56
N LYS A 250 -9.13 -11.80 33.32
CA LYS A 250 -9.96 -11.39 34.46
C LYS A 250 -11.16 -10.55 34.01
N GLY A 251 -12.10 -10.39 34.93
CA GLY A 251 -13.33 -9.62 34.73
C GLY A 251 -14.53 -10.50 34.36
N ASN A 252 -15.70 -9.88 34.25
CA ASN A 252 -16.96 -10.60 34.00
C ASN A 252 -17.20 -10.92 32.52
N VAL A 253 -16.69 -10.07 31.62
CA VAL A 253 -16.88 -10.19 30.16
C VAL A 253 -15.51 -9.99 29.49
N PRO A 254 -15.05 -10.94 28.67
CA PRO A 254 -13.78 -10.80 27.95
C PRO A 254 -13.73 -9.52 27.14
N LEU A 255 -12.59 -8.84 27.11
CA LEU A 255 -12.44 -7.59 26.37
C LEU A 255 -12.71 -7.79 24.86
N ALA A 256 -12.26 -8.90 24.27
CA ALA A 256 -12.54 -9.23 22.87
C ALA A 256 -14.04 -9.28 22.55
N ASP A 257 -14.87 -9.82 23.46
CA ASP A 257 -16.32 -9.90 23.31
C ASP A 257 -16.97 -8.50 23.35
N LYS A 258 -16.47 -7.60 24.23
CA LYS A 258 -16.87 -6.18 24.23
C LYS A 258 -16.59 -5.49 22.88
N LEU A 259 -15.63 -5.98 22.09
CA LEU A 259 -15.25 -5.43 20.78
C LEU A 259 -16.06 -6.06 19.64
N SER A 260 -17.36 -5.76 19.63
CA SER A 260 -18.30 -6.25 18.62
C SER A 260 -18.46 -7.78 18.60
N GLY A 261 -18.40 -8.44 19.76
CA GLY A 261 -18.51 -9.90 19.88
C GLY A 261 -17.32 -10.65 19.30
N GLY A 262 -16.11 -10.09 19.40
CA GLY A 262 -14.89 -10.72 18.92
C GLY A 262 -14.40 -11.83 19.84
N ASP A 263 -13.43 -12.61 19.35
CA ASP A 263 -12.77 -13.66 20.12
C ASP A 263 -11.25 -13.70 19.85
N TYR A 264 -10.58 -14.77 20.26
CA TYR A 264 -9.13 -14.95 20.10
C TYR A 264 -8.79 -16.00 19.03
N ASP A 265 -9.66 -16.24 18.03
CA ASP A 265 -9.43 -17.26 17.00
C ASP A 265 -8.55 -16.77 15.83
N GLY A 266 -8.36 -15.45 15.73
CA GLY A 266 -7.57 -14.78 14.69
C GLY A 266 -7.91 -13.29 14.53
N ASP A 267 -8.83 -12.76 15.34
CA ASP A 267 -9.26 -11.37 15.28
C ASP A 267 -8.12 -10.39 15.63
N LYS A 268 -8.21 -9.20 15.03
CA LYS A 268 -7.28 -8.08 15.25
C LYS A 268 -8.00 -6.88 15.86
N ALA A 269 -7.37 -6.27 16.85
CA ALA A 269 -7.78 -4.98 17.38
C ALA A 269 -7.04 -3.86 16.65
N TRP A 270 -7.76 -2.81 16.27
CA TRP A 270 -7.20 -1.47 16.12
C TRP A 270 -6.88 -0.94 17.50
N VAL A 271 -5.59 -0.73 17.78
CA VAL A 271 -5.07 -0.18 19.03
C VAL A 271 -4.56 1.22 18.75
N CYS A 272 -5.01 2.21 19.51
CA CYS A 272 -4.63 3.61 19.34
C CYS A 272 -4.20 4.20 20.66
N TRP A 273 -3.00 4.79 20.68
CA TRP A 273 -2.42 5.47 21.84
C TRP A 273 -2.13 6.94 21.54
N GLU A 274 -2.80 7.52 20.52
CA GLU A 274 -2.71 8.93 20.19
C GLU A 274 -3.37 9.79 21.29
N PRO A 275 -2.61 10.56 22.08
CA PRO A 275 -3.14 11.20 23.28
C PRO A 275 -4.36 12.09 23.01
N ALA A 276 -4.36 12.85 21.92
CA ALA A 276 -5.47 13.76 21.56
C ALA A 276 -6.79 13.02 21.27
N ILE A 277 -6.72 11.78 20.78
CA ILE A 277 -7.89 10.94 20.52
C ILE A 277 -8.31 10.20 21.79
N VAL A 278 -7.35 9.58 22.48
CA VAL A 278 -7.63 8.73 23.65
C VAL A 278 -8.16 9.53 24.83
N SER A 279 -7.55 10.67 25.17
CA SER A 279 -7.93 11.47 26.33
C SER A 279 -9.35 12.02 26.21
N ASN A 280 -9.80 12.26 24.98
CA ASN A 280 -11.10 12.79 24.64
C ASN A 280 -12.18 11.71 24.50
N PHE A 281 -11.89 10.43 24.75
CA PHE A 281 -12.85 9.33 24.62
C PHE A 281 -13.41 8.87 25.97
N ARG A 282 -14.71 8.57 26.02
CA ARG A 282 -15.39 7.95 27.18
C ARG A 282 -16.02 6.59 26.84
N ASN A 283 -15.83 5.62 27.73
CA ASN A 283 -16.42 4.28 27.56
C ASN A 283 -17.94 4.30 27.62
N ALA A 284 -18.53 3.37 26.86
CA ALA A 284 -19.95 3.04 26.94
C ALA A 284 -20.11 1.63 27.47
N LYS A 285 -21.18 1.41 28.25
CA LYS A 285 -21.58 0.06 28.66
C LYS A 285 -22.12 -0.69 27.44
N VAL A 286 -21.84 -1.99 27.38
CA VAL A 286 -22.41 -2.88 26.37
C VAL A 286 -23.93 -2.87 26.52
N PRO A 287 -24.70 -2.49 25.47
CA PRO A 287 -26.15 -2.46 25.56
C PRO A 287 -26.71 -3.89 25.60
N PRO A 288 -27.85 -4.13 26.28
CA PRO A 288 -28.51 -5.42 26.20
C PRO A 288 -28.98 -5.66 24.76
N SER A 289 -28.67 -6.84 24.22
CA SER A 289 -29.09 -7.21 22.87
C SER A 289 -30.62 -7.35 22.81
N PRO A 290 -31.29 -6.70 21.83
CA PRO A 290 -32.71 -6.89 21.61
C PRO A 290 -33.00 -8.31 21.12
N ASP A 291 -34.20 -8.82 21.43
CA ASP A 291 -34.63 -10.14 20.99
C ASP A 291 -35.02 -10.14 19.51
N LEU A 292 -34.29 -10.93 18.71
CA LEU A 292 -34.46 -11.08 17.27
C LEU A 292 -35.08 -12.43 16.88
N SER A 293 -35.46 -13.26 17.86
CA SER A 293 -35.97 -14.62 17.63
C SER A 293 -37.20 -14.69 16.73
N SER A 294 -38.01 -13.62 16.70
CA SER A 294 -39.18 -13.51 15.82
C SER A 294 -38.82 -13.36 14.33
N TYR A 295 -37.61 -12.89 14.02
CA TYR A 295 -37.11 -12.63 12.67
C TYR A 295 -36.08 -13.66 12.20
N LEU A 296 -35.21 -14.13 13.11
CA LEU A 296 -34.14 -15.08 12.81
C LEU A 296 -34.56 -16.49 13.23
N LYS A 297 -34.80 -17.35 12.25
CA LYS A 297 -35.13 -18.76 12.51
C LYS A 297 -33.88 -19.60 12.40
N LYS A 298 -33.54 -20.37 13.43
CA LYS A 298 -32.39 -21.27 13.40
C LYS A 298 -32.83 -22.65 12.92
N ASP A 299 -32.28 -23.13 11.80
CA ASP A 299 -32.40 -24.55 11.46
C ASP A 299 -31.51 -25.36 12.42
N ARG A 300 -32.11 -26.27 13.17
CA ARG A 300 -31.43 -27.11 14.16
C ARG A 300 -31.35 -28.57 13.73
N THR A 301 -31.72 -28.88 12.48
CA THR A 301 -31.63 -30.24 11.93
C THR A 301 -30.19 -30.73 11.99
N THR A 302 -29.96 -31.83 12.70
CA THR A 302 -28.62 -32.40 12.86
C THR A 302 -28.31 -33.41 11.75
N PHE A 303 -27.03 -33.72 11.56
CA PHE A 303 -26.63 -34.81 10.65
C PHE A 303 -27.22 -36.17 11.06
N PHE A 304 -27.37 -36.41 12.36
CA PHE A 304 -27.98 -37.62 12.90
C PHE A 304 -29.46 -37.77 12.52
N ASP A 305 -30.20 -36.65 12.47
CA ASP A 305 -31.59 -36.64 12.02
C ASP A 305 -31.70 -37.04 10.54
N LEU A 306 -30.74 -36.61 9.70
CA LEU A 306 -30.68 -36.98 8.28
C LEU A 306 -30.32 -38.46 8.10
N GLU A 307 -29.38 -38.96 8.91
CA GLU A 307 -28.95 -40.37 8.89
C GLU A 307 -30.10 -41.31 9.25
N GLN A 308 -30.90 -40.99 10.26
CA GLN A 308 -32.07 -41.80 10.62
C GLN A 308 -33.12 -41.87 9.51
N GLN A 309 -33.28 -40.80 8.73
CA GLN A 309 -34.34 -40.73 7.71
C GLN A 309 -33.99 -41.47 6.42
N ARG A 310 -32.72 -41.46 6.00
CA ARG A 310 -32.31 -41.92 4.65
C ARG A 310 -31.09 -42.86 4.63
N GLY A 311 -30.46 -43.10 5.77
CA GLY A 311 -29.20 -43.83 5.86
C GLY A 311 -27.98 -42.96 5.53
N LYS A 312 -26.78 -43.44 5.91
CA LYS A 312 -25.56 -42.63 5.98
C LYS A 312 -25.09 -42.03 4.64
N SER A 313 -25.08 -42.82 3.57
CA SER A 313 -24.62 -42.36 2.24
C SER A 313 -25.52 -41.25 1.68
N ASP A 314 -26.83 -41.42 1.83
CA ASP A 314 -27.81 -40.45 1.34
C ASP A 314 -27.88 -39.20 2.25
N ALA A 315 -27.58 -39.34 3.55
CA ALA A 315 -27.51 -38.22 4.48
C ALA A 315 -26.38 -37.24 4.13
N VAL A 316 -25.22 -37.71 3.69
CA VAL A 316 -24.13 -36.83 3.21
C VAL A 316 -24.57 -36.05 1.98
N SER A 317 -25.19 -36.73 1.01
CA SER A 317 -25.69 -36.09 -0.20
C SER A 317 -26.80 -35.08 0.10
N ASP A 318 -27.72 -35.38 1.03
CA ASP A 318 -28.78 -34.47 1.47
C ASP A 318 -28.21 -33.25 2.21
N MET A 319 -27.23 -33.46 3.09
CA MET A 319 -26.51 -32.37 3.77
C MET A 319 -25.89 -31.42 2.74
N ILE A 320 -25.14 -31.94 1.77
CA ILE A 320 -24.50 -31.13 0.72
C ILE A 320 -25.56 -30.35 -0.07
N ASN A 321 -26.64 -31.00 -0.52
CA ASN A 321 -27.71 -30.34 -1.28
C ASN A 321 -28.37 -29.21 -0.48
N ARG A 322 -28.68 -29.43 0.80
CA ARG A 322 -29.26 -28.41 1.68
C ARG A 322 -28.29 -27.27 1.98
N SER A 323 -27.02 -27.57 2.25
CA SER A 323 -25.97 -26.57 2.50
C SER A 323 -25.70 -25.70 1.26
N ILE A 324 -25.71 -26.28 0.06
CA ILE A 324 -25.62 -25.52 -1.20
C ILE A 324 -26.85 -24.64 -1.36
N ALA A 325 -28.06 -25.19 -1.19
CA ALA A 325 -29.30 -24.43 -1.30
C ALA A 325 -29.34 -23.26 -0.30
N PHE A 326 -28.85 -23.44 0.92
CA PHE A 326 -28.70 -22.39 1.92
C PHE A 326 -27.67 -21.34 1.50
N SER A 327 -26.49 -21.77 1.06
CA SER A 327 -25.38 -20.87 0.66
C SER A 327 -25.70 -20.04 -0.58
N MET A 328 -26.58 -20.53 -1.46
CA MET A 328 -27.05 -19.83 -2.66
C MET A 328 -28.14 -18.79 -2.37
N ARG A 329 -28.63 -18.68 -1.13
CA ARG A 329 -29.62 -17.65 -0.76
C ARG A 329 -28.96 -16.26 -0.74
N PRO A 330 -29.73 -15.18 -0.99
CA PRO A 330 -29.21 -13.83 -0.87
C PRO A 330 -28.71 -13.53 0.55
N SER A 331 -27.48 -13.02 0.66
CA SER A 331 -26.95 -12.55 1.94
C SER A 331 -27.53 -11.17 2.29
N TYR A 332 -28.18 -11.08 3.43
CA TYR A 332 -28.71 -9.81 3.95
C TYR A 332 -27.71 -9.03 4.80
N LEU A 333 -26.55 -9.61 5.13
CA LEU A 333 -25.51 -8.92 5.91
C LEU A 333 -25.08 -7.61 5.25
N GLY A 334 -24.75 -7.65 3.95
CA GLY A 334 -24.36 -6.46 3.19
C GLY A 334 -25.50 -5.46 3.00
N ILE A 335 -26.73 -5.95 2.78
CA ILE A 335 -27.93 -5.11 2.61
C ILE A 335 -28.24 -4.36 3.91
N ALA A 336 -28.26 -5.06 5.04
CA ALA A 336 -28.51 -4.49 6.36
C ALA A 336 -27.39 -3.52 6.77
N THR A 337 -26.13 -3.82 6.44
CA THR A 337 -24.98 -2.94 6.71
C THR A 337 -25.12 -1.61 5.98
N ASN A 338 -25.39 -1.66 4.67
CA ASN A 338 -25.62 -0.46 3.85
C ASN A 338 -26.85 0.33 4.32
N TYR A 339 -27.91 -0.37 4.74
CA TYR A 339 -29.10 0.29 5.27
C TYR A 339 -28.81 1.01 6.59
N LYS A 340 -28.09 0.36 7.51
CA LYS A 340 -27.65 0.97 8.78
C LYS A 340 -26.79 2.20 8.55
N GLU A 341 -25.80 2.10 7.66
CA GLU A 341 -24.93 3.23 7.29
C GLU A 341 -25.76 4.43 6.82
N ARG A 342 -26.67 4.22 5.87
CA ARG A 342 -27.57 5.28 5.35
C ARG A 342 -28.47 5.86 6.44
N LEU A 343 -29.12 5.01 7.24
CA LEU A 343 -30.04 5.47 8.27
C LEU A 343 -29.33 6.26 9.38
N CYS A 344 -28.21 5.74 9.89
CA CYS A 344 -27.43 6.42 10.93
C CYS A 344 -26.82 7.73 10.41
N TYR A 345 -26.46 7.78 9.12
CA TYR A 345 -26.03 9.01 8.45
C TYR A 345 -27.15 10.06 8.38
N CYS A 346 -28.35 9.67 7.91
CA CYS A 346 -29.49 10.60 7.81
C CYS A 346 -29.93 11.15 9.18
N ILE A 347 -29.89 10.32 10.22
CA ILE A 347 -30.23 10.72 11.60
C ILE A 347 -29.05 11.45 12.27
N ASN A 348 -27.84 11.32 11.72
CA ASN A 348 -26.58 11.78 12.30
C ASN A 348 -26.36 11.26 13.73
N SER A 349 -26.63 9.98 13.95
CA SER A 349 -26.49 9.31 15.25
C SER A 349 -26.30 7.81 15.09
N VAL A 350 -25.33 7.27 15.83
CA VAL A 350 -25.10 5.82 15.98
C VAL A 350 -25.58 5.27 17.33
N ASN A 351 -26.11 6.14 18.20
CA ASN A 351 -26.58 5.80 19.54
C ASN A 351 -28.08 6.07 19.68
N ASN A 352 -28.90 5.29 18.97
CA ASN A 352 -30.35 5.40 19.00
C ASN A 352 -31.00 4.01 18.86
N LYS A 353 -32.32 3.94 19.04
CA LYS A 353 -33.06 2.67 18.98
C LYS A 353 -32.84 1.91 17.66
N TYR A 354 -32.80 2.62 16.53
CA TYR A 354 -32.66 2.01 15.22
C TYR A 354 -31.26 1.41 15.02
N ALA A 355 -30.24 2.17 15.43
CA ALA A 355 -28.86 1.70 15.41
C ALA A 355 -28.66 0.49 16.33
N LEU A 356 -29.28 0.45 17.52
CA LEU A 356 -29.25 -0.70 18.43
C LEU A 356 -29.81 -1.97 17.76
N TRP A 357 -31.02 -1.90 17.22
CA TRP A 357 -31.67 -3.03 16.53
C TRP A 357 -30.89 -3.51 15.30
N LEU A 358 -30.40 -2.59 14.48
CA LEU A 358 -29.61 -2.94 13.30
C LEU A 358 -28.26 -3.54 13.67
N SER A 359 -27.59 -3.01 14.69
CA SER A 359 -26.31 -3.54 15.17
C SER A 359 -26.46 -4.96 15.72
N ALA A 360 -27.52 -5.21 16.48
CA ALA A 360 -27.83 -6.54 16.99
C ALA A 360 -28.14 -7.53 15.87
N LEU A 361 -28.89 -7.10 14.85
CA LEU A 361 -29.15 -7.92 13.66
C LEU A 361 -27.85 -8.25 12.94
N LEU A 362 -26.98 -7.26 12.72
CA LEU A 362 -25.70 -7.46 12.04
C LEU A 362 -24.78 -8.43 12.80
N GLY A 363 -24.71 -8.32 14.14
CA GLY A 363 -23.94 -9.25 14.97
C GLY A 363 -24.37 -10.71 14.76
N ASN A 364 -25.68 -10.97 14.67
CA ASN A 364 -26.19 -12.32 14.39
C ASN A 364 -26.00 -12.75 12.93
N LEU A 365 -26.05 -11.83 11.97
CA LEU A 365 -25.88 -12.13 10.54
C LEU A 365 -24.42 -12.44 10.16
N VAL A 366 -23.43 -11.99 10.92
CA VAL A 366 -22.02 -12.37 10.72
C VAL A 366 -21.83 -13.88 10.86
N ASP A 367 -22.53 -14.50 11.82
CA ASP A 367 -22.48 -15.94 12.04
C ASP A 367 -23.62 -16.71 11.34
N GLN A 368 -24.32 -16.08 10.39
CA GLN A 368 -25.48 -16.68 9.71
C GLN A 368 -25.19 -18.07 9.14
N ALA A 369 -24.03 -18.24 8.48
CA ALA A 369 -23.65 -19.49 7.85
C ALA A 369 -23.32 -20.60 8.86
N LYS A 370 -22.66 -20.25 9.98
CA LYS A 370 -22.28 -21.21 11.03
C LYS A 370 -23.46 -21.60 11.90
N GLN A 371 -24.37 -20.66 12.15
CA GLN A 371 -25.52 -20.86 13.01
C GLN A 371 -26.74 -21.40 12.27
N GLY A 372 -26.75 -21.40 10.93
CA GLY A 372 -27.92 -21.84 10.16
C GLY A 372 -29.13 -20.91 10.34
N PHE A 373 -28.89 -19.61 10.48
CA PHE A 373 -29.97 -18.63 10.59
C PHE A 373 -30.63 -18.40 9.22
N GLU A 374 -31.91 -18.74 9.13
CA GLU A 374 -32.78 -18.35 8.03
C GLU A 374 -33.28 -16.92 8.25
N PHE A 375 -32.99 -16.08 7.27
CA PHE A 375 -33.46 -14.70 7.21
C PHE A 375 -33.78 -14.36 5.76
N THR A 376 -35.07 -14.18 5.47
CA THR A 376 -35.58 -14.01 4.10
C THR A 376 -35.89 -12.55 3.78
N GLY A 377 -36.22 -12.28 2.52
CA GLY A 377 -36.67 -10.94 2.11
C GLY A 377 -37.95 -10.47 2.78
N ASP A 378 -38.83 -11.39 3.17
CA ASP A 378 -40.05 -11.04 3.88
C ASP A 378 -39.76 -10.77 5.36
N ASP A 379 -38.81 -11.49 5.97
CA ASP A 379 -38.30 -11.16 7.30
C ASP A 379 -37.64 -9.78 7.33
N TRP A 380 -36.84 -9.44 6.32
CA TRP A 380 -36.24 -8.13 6.18
C TRP A 380 -37.29 -7.01 6.08
N LYS A 381 -38.32 -7.18 5.24
CA LYS A 381 -39.41 -6.20 5.11
C LYS A 381 -40.19 -6.05 6.42
N ARG A 382 -40.44 -7.16 7.12
CA ARG A 382 -41.14 -7.18 8.41
C ARG A 382 -40.33 -6.47 9.49
N PHE A 383 -39.04 -6.80 9.61
CA PHE A 383 -38.09 -6.13 10.51
C PHE A 383 -38.04 -4.62 10.25
N CYS A 384 -37.91 -4.20 8.98
CA CYS A 384 -37.91 -2.77 8.62
C CYS A 384 -39.20 -2.05 9.04
N ARG A 385 -40.35 -2.71 8.89
CA ARG A 385 -41.65 -2.14 9.20
C ARG A 385 -41.86 -1.98 10.71
N GLU A 386 -41.54 -3.01 11.47
CA GLU A 386 -41.83 -3.09 12.90
C GLU A 386 -40.80 -2.35 13.75
N GLN A 387 -39.51 -2.45 13.42
CA GLN A 387 -38.43 -1.90 14.26
C GLN A 387 -37.83 -0.60 13.74
N LEU A 388 -37.86 -0.37 12.41
CA LEU A 388 -37.14 0.75 11.79
C LEU A 388 -38.03 1.91 11.34
N ASP A 389 -39.33 1.86 11.64
CA ASP A 389 -40.30 2.87 11.21
C ASP A 389 -40.18 3.19 9.71
N SER A 390 -40.04 2.15 8.85
CA SER A 390 -39.70 2.30 7.42
C SER A 390 -40.66 3.18 6.60
N HIS A 391 -41.83 3.51 7.15
CA HIS A 391 -42.76 4.47 6.57
C HIS A 391 -42.23 5.91 6.63
N LYS A 392 -41.41 6.26 7.64
CA LYS A 392 -40.77 7.58 7.80
C LYS A 392 -39.49 7.70 6.97
N PHE A 393 -38.71 6.63 6.91
CA PHE A 393 -37.40 6.60 6.25
C PHE A 393 -37.44 5.73 4.99
N ARG A 394 -38.32 6.08 4.06
CA ARG A 394 -38.53 5.28 2.85
C ARG A 394 -37.29 5.36 1.94
N GLN A 395 -36.43 4.35 2.00
CA GLN A 395 -35.11 4.30 1.34
C GLN A 395 -34.24 5.53 1.65
N PRO A 396 -33.49 5.54 2.76
CA PRO A 396 -32.61 6.66 3.07
C PRO A 396 -31.59 6.90 1.95
N ASP A 397 -31.37 8.18 1.65
CA ASP A 397 -30.48 8.62 0.57
C ASP A 397 -29.04 8.11 0.77
N ASN A 398 -28.29 8.06 -0.32
CA ASN A 398 -26.87 7.74 -0.21
C ASN A 398 -26.13 8.87 0.53
N PRO A 399 -25.21 8.53 1.45
CA PRO A 399 -24.40 9.53 2.13
C PRO A 399 -23.62 10.39 1.14
N ALA A 400 -23.50 11.69 1.44
CA ALA A 400 -22.79 12.62 0.56
C ALA A 400 -21.33 12.22 0.35
N TYR A 401 -20.64 11.68 1.36
CA TYR A 401 -19.27 11.20 1.18
C TYR A 401 -19.10 10.06 0.16
N LYS A 402 -20.18 9.45 -0.35
CA LYS A 402 -20.09 8.50 -1.47
C LYS A 402 -19.97 9.19 -2.84
N SER A 403 -20.24 10.49 -2.94
CA SER A 403 -20.03 11.29 -4.16
C SER A 403 -18.61 11.87 -4.23
N GLU A 404 -18.24 12.43 -5.39
CA GLU A 404 -16.96 13.11 -5.59
C GLU A 404 -16.99 14.59 -5.14
N SER A 405 -18.17 15.20 -5.10
CA SER A 405 -18.38 16.61 -4.78
C SER A 405 -19.49 16.80 -3.76
N TRP A 406 -19.33 17.83 -2.92
CA TRP A 406 -20.36 18.25 -1.98
C TRP A 406 -21.51 18.94 -2.72
N SER A 407 -22.71 18.38 -2.59
CA SER A 407 -23.94 18.91 -3.18
C SER A 407 -24.93 19.45 -2.13
N GLY A 408 -24.56 19.42 -0.85
CA GLY A 408 -25.40 19.91 0.24
C GLY A 408 -25.38 21.42 0.40
N SER A 409 -26.35 21.96 1.13
CA SER A 409 -26.39 23.38 1.50
C SER A 409 -25.55 23.63 2.76
N GLY A 410 -24.71 24.68 2.73
CA GLY A 410 -23.88 25.06 3.87
C GLY A 410 -22.68 24.15 4.14
N LYS A 411 -22.14 24.23 5.36
CA LYS A 411 -21.01 23.38 5.81
C LYS A 411 -21.51 21.97 6.15
N PRO A 412 -20.74 20.91 5.85
CA PRO A 412 -21.13 19.55 6.19
C PRO A 412 -21.29 19.34 7.69
N SER A 413 -22.38 18.69 8.10
CA SER A 413 -22.69 18.42 9.51
C SER A 413 -22.16 17.07 10.00
N HIS A 414 -22.17 16.04 9.15
CA HIS A 414 -21.71 14.70 9.45
C HIS A 414 -20.17 14.63 9.44
N ILE A 415 -19.56 13.97 10.42
CA ILE A 415 -18.09 13.92 10.59
C ILE A 415 -17.34 13.48 9.33
N ILE A 416 -17.83 12.43 8.65
CA ILE A 416 -17.18 11.91 7.44
C ILE A 416 -17.24 12.93 6.30
N ASP A 417 -18.36 13.65 6.15
CA ASP A 417 -18.48 14.68 5.10
C ASP A 417 -17.62 15.90 5.41
N TYR A 418 -17.55 16.31 6.68
CA TYR A 418 -16.67 17.37 7.14
C TYR A 418 -15.21 17.01 6.82
N LEU A 419 -14.75 15.84 7.25
CA LEU A 419 -13.39 15.39 6.99
C LEU A 419 -13.10 15.27 5.49
N LYS A 420 -14.05 14.77 4.68
CA LYS A 420 -13.83 14.62 3.24
C LYS A 420 -13.85 15.95 2.47
N PHE A 421 -14.89 16.75 2.66
CA PHE A 421 -15.16 17.92 1.82
C PHE A 421 -14.65 19.24 2.40
N SER A 422 -14.51 19.35 3.72
CA SER A 422 -13.99 20.57 4.36
C SER A 422 -12.51 20.49 4.73
N VAL A 423 -11.98 19.27 4.91
CA VAL A 423 -10.56 19.06 5.28
C VAL A 423 -9.78 18.41 4.14
N ALA A 424 -10.03 17.13 3.83
CA ALA A 424 -9.23 16.35 2.91
C ALA A 424 -9.16 16.95 1.51
N LYS A 425 -10.31 17.20 0.88
CA LYS A 425 -10.36 17.66 -0.51
C LYS A 425 -9.69 19.03 -0.71
N PRO A 426 -10.02 20.08 0.07
CA PRO A 426 -9.33 21.37 -0.05
C PRO A 426 -7.83 21.26 0.20
N THR A 427 -7.39 20.54 1.24
CA THR A 427 -5.96 20.39 1.55
C THR A 427 -5.23 19.63 0.45
N ILE A 428 -5.78 18.53 -0.03
CA ILE A 428 -5.17 17.75 -1.12
C ILE A 428 -5.11 18.57 -2.41
N ASP A 429 -6.16 19.31 -2.76
CA ASP A 429 -6.17 20.14 -3.96
C ASP A 429 -5.17 21.30 -3.85
N ALA A 430 -5.08 21.95 -2.68
CA ALA A 430 -4.13 23.03 -2.42
C ALA A 430 -2.67 22.54 -2.47
N GLU A 431 -2.38 21.42 -1.80
CA GLU A 431 -1.03 20.87 -1.73
C GLU A 431 -0.60 20.24 -3.05
N LEU A 432 -1.50 19.57 -3.79
CA LEU A 432 -1.20 19.14 -5.16
C LEU A 432 -0.90 20.34 -6.06
N GLN A 433 -1.66 21.43 -5.97
CA GLN A 433 -1.35 22.64 -6.73
C GLN A 433 0.00 23.24 -6.34
N LYS A 434 0.32 23.29 -5.05
CA LYS A 434 1.62 23.78 -4.55
C LYS A 434 2.77 22.91 -5.04
N PHE A 435 2.63 21.60 -4.99
CA PHE A 435 3.64 20.66 -5.49
C PHE A 435 3.78 20.74 -7.02
N HIS A 436 2.67 20.85 -7.75
CA HIS A 436 2.69 21.06 -9.20
C HIS A 436 3.37 22.37 -9.59
N ARG A 437 3.07 23.45 -8.86
CA ARG A 437 3.75 24.74 -9.01
C ARG A 437 5.23 24.59 -8.70
N ALA A 438 5.63 24.02 -7.56
CA ALA A 438 7.05 23.84 -7.23
C ALA A 438 7.83 23.08 -8.32
N MET A 439 7.23 22.05 -8.93
CA MET A 439 7.85 21.32 -10.05
C MET A 439 7.91 22.10 -11.36
N ASN A 440 6.99 23.05 -11.59
CA ASN A 440 6.90 23.85 -12.80
C ASN A 440 7.50 25.27 -12.64
N SER A 441 7.61 25.83 -11.43
CA SER A 441 7.98 27.22 -11.12
C SER A 441 9.46 27.50 -11.30
N THR A 442 10.27 26.48 -11.58
CA THR A 442 11.57 26.64 -12.22
C THR A 442 11.46 27.30 -13.62
N SER A 443 10.24 27.44 -14.18
CA SER A 443 9.99 28.02 -15.52
C SER A 443 9.85 29.55 -15.62
N GLY A 444 10.14 30.36 -14.58
CA GLY A 444 10.16 31.81 -14.81
C GLY A 444 10.26 32.73 -13.59
N ARG A 445 11.47 33.24 -13.34
CA ARG A 445 11.87 34.52 -12.72
C ARG A 445 13.41 34.54 -12.85
N CYS A 446 14.14 35.55 -13.33
CA CYS A 446 13.89 36.96 -13.52
C CYS A 446 14.81 37.42 -14.65
N GLY A 447 14.24 38.04 -15.69
CA GLY A 447 14.98 38.91 -16.58
C GLY A 447 15.14 40.28 -15.92
N HIS A 448 16.29 40.89 -16.18
CA HIS A 448 16.73 42.24 -15.82
C HIS A 448 17.49 42.43 -14.50
N GLU A 449 18.75 42.87 -14.71
CA GLU A 449 19.61 43.66 -13.84
C GLU A 449 20.42 42.92 -12.77
N LEU A 450 21.60 42.41 -13.18
CA LEU A 450 22.91 42.94 -12.75
C LEU A 450 24.05 42.14 -13.40
N ARG A 451 24.43 42.57 -14.61
CA ARG A 451 25.80 42.33 -15.10
C ARG A 451 26.68 43.41 -14.53
N SER A 452 27.51 43.09 -13.55
CA SER A 452 28.89 43.58 -13.43
C SER A 452 29.62 43.01 -12.20
N LEU A 453 30.72 42.30 -12.52
CA LEU A 453 31.98 42.17 -11.78
C LEU A 453 32.17 41.01 -10.77
N ASN A 454 32.78 39.94 -11.31
CA ASN A 454 33.89 39.13 -10.76
C ASN A 454 33.95 38.87 -9.25
N LEU A 455 33.67 37.62 -8.85
CA LEU A 455 34.50 36.70 -8.02
C LEU A 455 33.62 35.54 -7.51
N LYS A 456 34.19 34.32 -7.51
CA LYS A 456 33.74 33.07 -6.87
C LYS A 456 32.34 33.07 -6.23
N ASN A 457 31.41 32.33 -6.83
CA ASN A 457 30.29 31.67 -6.14
C ASN A 457 29.79 30.51 -7.00
N ASP A 458 29.48 29.39 -6.36
CA ASP A 458 28.86 28.22 -6.95
C ASP A 458 27.60 28.61 -7.73
N ASN A 459 27.61 28.37 -9.04
CA ASN A 459 26.40 28.46 -9.84
C ASN A 459 25.53 27.24 -9.52
N CYS A 460 24.64 27.38 -8.53
CA CYS A 460 23.40 26.60 -8.53
C CYS A 460 22.57 27.08 -9.72
N GLU A 461 22.84 26.52 -10.91
CA GLU A 461 21.92 26.62 -12.04
C GLU A 461 20.57 26.07 -11.58
N GLU A 462 19.55 26.93 -11.46
CA GLU A 462 18.18 26.52 -11.20
C GLU A 462 17.70 25.66 -12.38
N THR A 463 17.90 24.35 -12.30
CA THR A 463 17.64 23.41 -13.40
C THR A 463 16.15 23.12 -13.50
N THR A 464 15.51 23.64 -14.54
CA THR A 464 14.20 23.19 -15.00
C THR A 464 14.28 21.75 -15.51
N ALA A 465 13.32 20.90 -15.12
CA ALA A 465 13.18 19.57 -15.71
C ALA A 465 12.78 19.68 -17.19
N GLU A 466 13.58 19.10 -18.08
CA GLU A 466 13.34 19.11 -19.51
C GLU A 466 13.06 17.71 -20.06
N LEU A 467 12.27 17.64 -21.14
CA LEU A 467 12.13 16.40 -21.92
C LEU A 467 13.37 16.13 -22.78
N TRP A 468 14.11 17.18 -23.13
CA TRP A 468 15.32 17.09 -23.91
C TRP A 468 16.49 16.71 -23.01
N ASP A 469 17.28 15.73 -23.45
CA ASP A 469 18.53 15.35 -22.83
C ASP A 469 19.55 15.14 -23.95
N PRO A 470 20.59 15.98 -24.05
CA PRO A 470 21.56 15.88 -25.14
C PRO A 470 22.30 14.54 -25.15
N ASP A 471 22.47 13.90 -23.99
CA ASP A 471 23.18 12.63 -23.87
C ASP A 471 22.47 11.52 -24.65
N LEU A 472 21.14 11.52 -24.60
CA LEU A 472 20.31 10.50 -25.25
C LEU A 472 20.34 10.59 -26.78
N ALA A 473 20.71 11.74 -27.34
CA ALA A 473 20.84 11.94 -28.78
C ALA A 473 22.25 11.64 -29.33
N LYS A 474 23.25 11.45 -28.46
CA LYS A 474 24.67 11.30 -28.86
C LYS A 474 24.90 10.19 -29.90
N PRO A 475 24.40 8.94 -29.73
CA PRO A 475 24.59 7.90 -30.74
C PRO A 475 24.09 8.29 -32.14
N HIS A 476 22.93 8.97 -32.20
CA HIS A 476 22.39 9.46 -33.46
C HIS A 476 23.24 10.56 -34.09
N GLU A 477 23.67 11.55 -33.30
CA GLU A 477 24.48 12.67 -33.83
C GLU A 477 25.83 12.18 -34.38
N VAL A 478 26.51 11.28 -33.68
CA VAL A 478 27.79 10.69 -34.15
C VAL A 478 27.57 9.89 -35.44
N PHE A 479 26.52 9.07 -35.51
CA PHE A 479 26.23 8.30 -36.72
C PHE A 479 25.84 9.20 -37.90
N LYS A 480 25.15 10.32 -37.64
CA LYS A 480 24.76 11.31 -38.64
C LYS A 480 25.97 12.04 -39.22
N GLU A 481 26.97 12.37 -38.42
CA GLU A 481 28.24 12.93 -38.89
C GLU A 481 28.96 11.93 -39.82
N LEU A 482 29.02 10.65 -39.44
CA LEU A 482 29.58 9.61 -40.29
C LEU A 482 28.79 9.41 -41.59
N ALA A 483 27.46 9.48 -41.53
CA ALA A 483 26.58 9.36 -42.69
C ALA A 483 26.66 10.55 -43.65
N ALA A 484 27.18 11.70 -43.22
CA ALA A 484 27.38 12.85 -44.10
C ALA A 484 28.41 12.59 -45.20
N THR A 485 29.40 11.72 -44.92
CA THR A 485 30.45 11.33 -45.86
C THR A 485 30.16 10.03 -46.61
N HIS A 486 29.12 9.26 -46.22
CA HIS A 486 28.80 7.95 -46.77
C HIS A 486 27.34 7.84 -47.26
N PRO A 487 27.09 7.79 -48.59
CA PRO A 487 25.73 7.73 -49.16
C PRO A 487 24.88 6.54 -48.69
N GLY A 488 25.49 5.37 -48.47
CA GLY A 488 24.80 4.17 -47.98
C GLY A 488 24.23 4.36 -46.56
N LEU A 489 25.02 4.92 -45.64
CA LEU A 489 24.59 5.19 -44.26
C LEU A 489 23.51 6.29 -44.21
N LYS A 490 23.57 7.26 -45.12
CA LYS A 490 22.52 8.27 -45.26
C LYS A 490 21.16 7.65 -45.62
N LYS A 491 21.15 6.61 -46.47
CA LYS A 491 19.94 5.84 -46.79
C LYS A 491 19.46 5.03 -45.58
N VAL A 492 20.38 4.42 -44.82
CA VAL A 492 20.03 3.70 -43.58
C VAL A 492 19.31 4.62 -42.58
N LEU A 493 19.82 5.83 -42.34
CA LEU A 493 19.13 6.80 -41.48
C LEU A 493 17.75 7.20 -42.02
N LYS A 494 17.62 7.40 -43.34
CA LYS A 494 16.34 7.75 -43.96
C LYS A 494 15.32 6.62 -43.78
N ASN A 495 15.70 5.37 -44.04
CA ASN A 495 14.81 4.22 -43.92
C ASN A 495 14.40 4.00 -42.45
N LEU A 496 15.36 4.13 -41.52
CA LEU A 496 15.06 4.11 -40.09
C LEU A 496 14.08 5.22 -39.67
N MET A 497 14.24 6.44 -40.18
CA MET A 497 13.29 7.52 -39.94
C MET A 497 11.87 7.17 -40.40
N ASP A 498 11.73 6.58 -41.59
CA ASP A 498 10.42 6.24 -42.13
C ASP A 498 9.78 5.08 -41.34
N ASP A 499 10.57 4.07 -40.95
CA ASP A 499 10.12 2.99 -40.06
C ASP A 499 9.64 3.53 -38.69
N LEU A 500 10.38 4.50 -38.11
CA LEU A 500 9.99 5.14 -36.85
C LEU A 500 8.69 5.94 -36.95
N LYS A 501 8.44 6.64 -38.07
CA LYS A 501 7.17 7.33 -38.30
C LYS A 501 6.00 6.35 -38.43
N ASP A 502 6.23 5.20 -39.05
CA ASP A 502 5.21 4.17 -39.20
C ASP A 502 4.87 3.53 -37.85
N LEU A 503 5.89 3.28 -37.01
CA LEU A 503 5.66 2.84 -35.62
C LEU A 503 4.96 3.90 -34.77
N GLU A 504 5.30 5.18 -34.92
CA GLU A 504 4.61 6.28 -34.22
C GLU A 504 3.10 6.28 -34.55
N ARG A 505 2.76 6.00 -35.81
CA ARG A 505 1.37 5.85 -36.27
C ARG A 505 0.72 4.58 -35.69
N GLN A 506 1.39 3.44 -35.77
CA GLN A 506 0.91 2.18 -35.18
C GLN A 506 0.64 2.32 -33.67
N TRP A 507 1.57 2.92 -32.93
CA TRP A 507 1.40 3.24 -31.51
C TRP A 507 0.16 4.08 -31.25
N SER A 508 -0.03 5.15 -32.02
CA SER A 508 -1.18 6.05 -31.84
C SER A 508 -2.50 5.32 -32.10
N THR A 509 -2.56 4.46 -33.11
CA THR A 509 -3.74 3.61 -33.39
C THR A 509 -3.95 2.57 -32.29
N ALA A 510 -2.89 1.91 -31.83
CA ALA A 510 -2.93 0.89 -30.80
C ALA A 510 -3.44 1.43 -29.46
N VAL A 511 -2.90 2.58 -29.02
CA VAL A 511 -3.33 3.24 -27.78
C VAL A 511 -4.77 3.74 -27.88
N ALA A 512 -5.18 4.30 -29.03
CA ALA A 512 -6.55 4.76 -29.23
C ALA A 512 -7.58 3.63 -29.28
N ALA A 513 -7.18 2.44 -29.75
CA ALA A 513 -8.06 1.28 -29.88
C ALA A 513 -8.19 0.44 -28.59
N ALA A 514 -7.41 0.74 -27.55
CA ALA A 514 -7.46 0.01 -26.28
C ALA A 514 -8.79 0.27 -25.55
N LYS A 515 -9.59 -0.79 -25.34
CA LYS A 515 -10.93 -0.68 -24.72
C LYS A 515 -10.91 -0.77 -23.20
N ASN A 516 -9.90 -1.41 -22.63
CA ASN A 516 -9.81 -1.78 -21.22
C ASN A 516 -8.35 -1.96 -20.78
N LYS A 517 -8.12 -1.97 -19.47
CA LYS A 517 -6.79 -1.97 -18.85
C LYS A 517 -5.92 -3.16 -19.25
N ASP A 518 -6.52 -4.31 -19.56
CA ASP A 518 -5.81 -5.54 -19.92
C ASP A 518 -5.46 -5.61 -21.42
N ASP A 519 -6.17 -4.87 -22.28
CA ASP A 519 -5.90 -4.84 -23.73
C ASP A 519 -4.72 -3.92 -24.06
N LEU A 520 -4.48 -2.90 -23.24
CA LEU A 520 -3.40 -1.92 -23.48
C LEU A 520 -2.00 -2.57 -23.43
N PRO A 521 -1.60 -3.36 -22.42
CA PRO A 521 -0.30 -4.03 -22.39
C PRO A 521 -0.05 -4.93 -23.59
N ARG A 522 -1.07 -5.70 -24.00
CA ARG A 522 -1.01 -6.60 -25.16
C ARG A 522 -0.72 -5.83 -26.45
N ARG A 523 -1.39 -4.70 -26.67
CA ARG A 523 -1.17 -3.85 -27.84
C ARG A 523 0.19 -3.14 -27.81
N ILE A 524 0.65 -2.72 -26.63
CA ILE A 524 2.00 -2.17 -26.46
C ILE A 524 3.05 -3.22 -26.85
N PHE A 525 2.84 -4.48 -26.47
CA PHE A 525 3.71 -5.59 -26.83
C PHE A 525 3.75 -5.83 -28.35
N GLU A 526 2.61 -5.80 -29.04
CA GLU A 526 2.55 -5.93 -30.51
C GLU A 526 3.37 -4.84 -31.22
N VAL A 527 3.25 -3.58 -30.78
CA VAL A 527 4.04 -2.47 -31.33
C VAL A 527 5.53 -2.63 -31.00
N TYR A 528 5.85 -3.18 -29.82
CA TYR A 528 7.22 -3.42 -29.39
C TYR A 528 7.91 -4.53 -30.21
N GLU A 529 7.19 -5.57 -30.61
CA GLU A 529 7.73 -6.59 -31.52
C GLU A 529 8.03 -5.99 -32.90
N SER A 530 7.15 -5.14 -33.43
CA SER A 530 7.42 -4.37 -34.66
C SER A 530 8.63 -3.43 -34.50
N TRP A 531 8.82 -2.83 -33.33
CA TRP A 531 10.00 -2.03 -32.99
C TRP A 531 11.29 -2.86 -33.04
N ARG A 532 11.29 -4.05 -32.43
CA ARG A 532 12.45 -4.95 -32.44
C ARG A 532 12.79 -5.44 -33.84
N ALA A 533 11.77 -5.65 -34.69
CA ALA A 533 11.92 -6.14 -36.05
C ALA A 533 12.57 -5.14 -37.03
N ILE A 534 12.71 -3.86 -36.67
CA ILE A 534 13.40 -2.88 -37.54
C ILE A 534 14.88 -3.29 -37.69
N GLN A 535 15.30 -3.56 -38.92
CA GLN A 535 16.67 -3.89 -39.32
C GLN A 535 17.35 -2.75 -40.09
N PRO A 536 18.69 -2.64 -40.08
CA PRO A 536 19.40 -1.66 -40.90
C PRO A 536 19.22 -1.97 -42.39
N ARG A 537 18.68 -1.01 -43.15
CA ARG A 537 18.44 -1.19 -44.60
C ARG A 537 19.00 -0.03 -45.41
N SER A 538 19.85 -0.33 -46.40
CA SER A 538 20.12 0.58 -47.51
C SER A 538 19.24 0.17 -48.71
N ASP A 539 18.99 1.04 -49.69
CA ASP A 539 18.22 0.67 -50.91
C ASP A 539 18.91 -0.42 -51.79
N GLY A 540 19.98 -1.05 -51.28
CA GLY A 540 20.76 -2.16 -51.85
C GLY A 540 21.41 -3.00 -50.73
N VAL A 541 22.39 -3.84 -51.08
CA VAL A 541 23.13 -4.67 -50.09
C VAL A 541 23.97 -3.77 -49.18
N LEU A 542 23.77 -3.89 -47.87
CA LEU A 542 24.58 -3.18 -46.88
C LEU A 542 25.99 -3.77 -46.89
N ASP A 543 27.00 -2.92 -46.69
CA ASP A 543 28.37 -3.40 -46.56
C ASP A 543 28.47 -4.42 -45.39
N PRO A 544 29.00 -5.64 -45.59
CA PRO A 544 29.01 -6.67 -44.57
C PRO A 544 29.75 -6.28 -43.29
N MET A 545 30.78 -5.44 -43.38
CA MET A 545 31.50 -4.93 -42.21
C MET A 545 30.64 -3.95 -41.43
N VAL A 546 29.94 -3.05 -42.12
CA VAL A 546 28.98 -2.11 -41.49
C VAL A 546 27.84 -2.87 -40.83
N GLU A 547 27.28 -3.88 -41.50
CA GLU A 547 26.21 -4.71 -40.95
C GLU A 547 26.66 -5.43 -39.68
N ALA A 548 27.82 -6.06 -39.71
CA ALA A 548 28.39 -6.76 -38.55
C ALA A 548 28.64 -5.82 -37.37
N LEU A 549 29.14 -4.59 -37.62
CA LEU A 549 29.38 -3.58 -36.59
C LEU A 549 28.10 -2.99 -36.00
N LEU A 550 27.03 -2.85 -36.80
CA LEU A 550 25.74 -2.37 -36.33
C LEU A 550 25.00 -3.43 -35.51
N MET A 551 25.01 -4.67 -36.01
CA MET A 551 24.20 -5.75 -35.44
C MET A 551 24.89 -6.49 -34.30
N GLN A 552 26.23 -6.53 -34.26
CA GLN A 552 27.01 -7.14 -33.18
C GLN A 552 26.41 -8.46 -32.65
N PRO A 553 26.35 -9.54 -33.48
CA PRO A 553 25.55 -10.74 -33.19
C PRO A 553 25.96 -11.52 -31.93
N TYR A 554 27.09 -11.17 -31.32
CA TYR A 554 27.56 -11.73 -30.04
C TYR A 554 26.93 -11.02 -28.82
N LEU A 555 26.21 -9.91 -29.01
CA LEU A 555 25.45 -9.20 -27.98
C LEU A 555 23.96 -9.56 -28.05
N GLY A 556 23.24 -9.36 -26.95
CA GLY A 556 21.77 -9.40 -26.99
C GLY A 556 21.19 -8.23 -27.79
N ASP A 557 20.06 -8.47 -28.47
CA ASP A 557 19.38 -7.54 -29.38
C ASP A 557 19.16 -6.11 -28.85
N ASN A 558 19.11 -5.96 -27.52
CA ASN A 558 18.77 -4.69 -26.88
C ASN A 558 19.91 -3.67 -26.87
N PHE A 559 21.18 -4.09 -26.95
CA PHE A 559 22.33 -3.21 -26.70
C PHE A 559 23.33 -3.15 -27.86
N THR A 560 22.93 -3.64 -29.04
CA THR A 560 23.71 -3.50 -30.27
C THR A 560 23.82 -2.02 -30.67
N GLN A 561 24.86 -1.65 -31.42
CA GLN A 561 24.98 -0.29 -31.96
C GLN A 561 23.73 0.14 -32.74
N TRP A 562 23.09 -0.79 -33.45
CA TRP A 562 21.82 -0.55 -34.12
C TRP A 562 20.68 -0.22 -33.16
N ALA A 563 20.53 -0.99 -32.07
CA ALA A 563 19.49 -0.73 -31.07
C ALA A 563 19.68 0.63 -30.38
N LEU A 564 20.92 1.00 -30.06
CA LEU A 564 21.24 2.31 -29.47
C LEU A 564 21.01 3.46 -30.45
N LEU A 565 21.36 3.28 -31.74
CA LEU A 565 21.07 4.25 -32.80
C LEU A 565 19.56 4.44 -32.98
N ARG A 566 18.80 3.34 -33.06
CA ARG A 566 17.33 3.35 -33.17
C ARG A 566 16.69 4.09 -32.00
N ALA A 567 17.11 3.78 -30.77
CA ALA A 567 16.65 4.44 -29.55
C ALA A 567 16.96 5.95 -29.53
N SER A 568 18.22 6.30 -29.79
CA SER A 568 18.70 7.68 -29.80
C SER A 568 18.00 8.54 -30.85
N MET A 569 17.78 7.96 -32.04
CA MET A 569 17.07 8.62 -33.13
C MET A 569 15.59 8.80 -32.80
N ALA A 570 14.91 7.77 -32.29
CA ALA A 570 13.53 7.87 -31.84
C ALA A 570 13.38 8.98 -30.77
N PHE A 571 14.31 9.07 -29.82
CA PHE A 571 14.34 10.15 -28.84
C PHE A 571 14.46 11.51 -29.51
N LYS A 572 15.48 11.73 -30.36
CA LYS A 572 15.73 13.02 -31.03
C LYS A 572 14.50 13.57 -31.76
N TYR A 573 13.74 12.71 -32.44
CA TYR A 573 12.65 13.15 -33.33
C TYR A 573 11.25 13.08 -32.72
N CYS A 574 11.05 12.26 -31.67
CA CYS A 574 9.74 12.02 -31.10
C CYS A 574 9.59 12.51 -29.64
N TYR A 575 10.66 12.95 -28.95
CA TYR A 575 10.57 13.34 -27.53
C TYR A 575 9.49 14.40 -27.23
N ARG A 576 9.31 15.42 -28.10
CA ARG A 576 8.28 16.47 -27.91
C ARG A 576 6.87 15.99 -28.20
N ARG A 577 6.70 15.15 -29.22
CA ARG A 577 5.38 14.78 -29.77
C ARG A 577 4.80 13.54 -29.11
N LYS A 578 5.65 12.56 -28.81
CA LYS A 578 5.29 11.22 -28.34
C LYS A 578 6.32 10.68 -27.33
N SER A 579 6.60 11.43 -26.26
CA SER A 579 7.53 11.02 -25.20
C SER A 579 7.24 9.61 -24.68
N THR A 580 5.98 9.29 -24.35
CA THR A 580 5.60 7.96 -23.84
C THR A 580 5.91 6.82 -24.80
N PHE A 581 5.76 7.03 -26.11
CA PHE A 581 6.12 6.04 -27.13
C PHE A 581 7.62 5.75 -27.08
N VAL A 582 8.45 6.81 -27.11
CA VAL A 582 9.90 6.68 -27.08
C VAL A 582 10.34 5.90 -25.84
N TRP A 583 9.90 6.34 -24.65
CA TRP A 583 10.28 5.69 -23.41
C TRP A 583 9.78 4.25 -23.33
N ARG A 584 8.56 3.95 -23.77
CA ARG A 584 8.03 2.57 -23.76
C ARG A 584 8.68 1.65 -24.78
N MET A 585 9.22 2.16 -25.89
CA MET A 585 9.91 1.33 -26.89
C MET A 585 11.42 1.23 -26.62
N ALA A 586 12.03 2.29 -26.08
CA ALA A 586 13.48 2.45 -26.05
C ALA A 586 14.07 2.67 -24.64
N GLY A 587 13.25 2.62 -23.58
CA GLY A 587 13.66 3.06 -22.24
C GLY A 587 14.93 2.40 -21.71
N ILE A 588 15.11 1.09 -21.92
CA ILE A 588 16.30 0.35 -21.49
C ILE A 588 17.55 0.76 -22.29
N GLN A 589 17.41 1.05 -23.58
CA GLN A 589 18.49 1.59 -24.39
C GLN A 589 18.85 3.02 -23.96
N LEU A 590 17.86 3.85 -23.67
CA LEU A 590 18.08 5.23 -23.21
C LEU A 590 18.75 5.25 -21.83
N GLN A 591 18.36 4.35 -20.94
CA GLN A 591 19.02 4.12 -19.66
C GLN A 591 20.48 3.73 -19.84
N PHE A 592 20.77 2.81 -20.76
CA PHE A 592 22.14 2.41 -21.07
C PHE A 592 22.95 3.59 -21.63
N ILE A 593 22.42 4.31 -22.62
CA ILE A 593 23.07 5.50 -23.20
C ILE A 593 23.37 6.53 -22.11
N LYS A 594 22.42 6.78 -21.21
CA LYS A 594 22.63 7.72 -20.10
C LYS A 594 23.77 7.26 -19.20
N SER A 595 23.75 6.01 -18.76
CA SER A 595 24.79 5.47 -17.86
C SER A 595 26.20 5.55 -18.45
N MET A 596 26.33 5.32 -19.76
CA MET A 596 27.62 5.35 -20.46
C MET A 596 28.12 6.78 -20.72
N THR A 597 27.21 7.75 -20.76
CA THR A 597 27.56 9.16 -21.05
C THR A 597 27.79 9.99 -19.79
N THR A 598 27.25 9.56 -18.66
CA THR A 598 27.51 10.12 -17.33
C THR A 598 28.75 9.52 -16.65
N ALA A 599 29.23 8.37 -17.13
CA ALA A 599 30.46 7.73 -16.68
C ALA A 599 31.70 8.63 -16.85
N GLY A 600 32.46 8.80 -15.76
CA GLY A 600 33.74 9.52 -15.74
C GLY A 600 34.94 8.56 -15.71
N ARG A 601 36.17 9.10 -15.71
CA ARG A 601 37.41 8.28 -15.65
C ARG A 601 37.48 7.39 -14.41
N ASP A 602 36.95 7.84 -13.28
CA ASP A 602 36.95 7.12 -12.01
C ASP A 602 35.57 6.55 -11.62
N SER A 603 34.59 6.60 -12.52
CA SER A 603 33.21 6.14 -12.29
C SER A 603 32.76 5.21 -13.42
N ILE A 604 33.05 3.92 -13.26
CA ILE A 604 32.79 2.88 -14.26
C ILE A 604 31.39 2.27 -14.05
N PRO A 605 30.49 2.28 -15.04
CA PRO A 605 29.21 1.58 -14.96
C PRO A 605 29.40 0.07 -14.83
N VAL A 606 28.68 -0.54 -13.89
CA VAL A 606 28.70 -1.99 -13.67
C VAL A 606 27.42 -2.61 -14.22
N VAL A 607 27.57 -3.57 -15.14
CA VAL A 607 26.44 -4.33 -15.69
C VAL A 607 26.08 -5.46 -14.74
N VAL A 608 24.79 -5.54 -14.34
CA VAL A 608 24.29 -6.54 -13.40
C VAL A 608 23.33 -7.50 -14.11
N ALA A 609 23.49 -8.80 -13.89
CA ALA A 609 22.58 -9.81 -14.43
C ALA A 609 21.15 -9.59 -13.91
N PRO A 610 20.09 -9.85 -14.70
CA PRO A 610 18.71 -9.54 -14.32
C PRO A 610 18.24 -10.16 -12.98
N SER A 611 18.68 -11.40 -12.69
CA SER A 611 18.36 -12.10 -11.44
C SER A 611 19.05 -11.47 -10.22
N LEU A 612 20.31 -11.05 -10.38
CA LEU A 612 21.04 -10.34 -9.33
C LEU A 612 20.46 -8.94 -9.11
N TYR A 613 20.13 -8.21 -10.17
CA TYR A 613 19.50 -6.89 -10.08
C TYR A 613 18.16 -6.96 -9.32
N ALA A 614 17.37 -8.00 -9.55
CA ALA A 614 16.12 -8.22 -8.82
C ALA A 614 16.34 -8.44 -7.31
N ALA A 615 17.49 -8.98 -6.89
CA ALA A 615 17.84 -9.16 -5.48
C ALA A 615 18.41 -7.89 -4.82
N LEU A 616 18.92 -6.92 -5.61
CA LEU A 616 19.49 -5.68 -5.09
C LEU A 616 18.41 -4.73 -4.56
N LYS A 617 18.73 -4.08 -3.43
CA LYS A 617 17.93 -3.04 -2.78
C LYS A 617 18.81 -1.84 -2.40
N PRO A 618 18.25 -0.62 -2.32
CA PRO A 618 18.98 0.52 -1.80
C PRO A 618 19.47 0.26 -0.37
N ASP A 619 20.73 0.59 -0.09
CA ASP A 619 21.26 0.53 1.27
C ASP A 619 20.91 1.83 2.00
N ASN A 620 19.93 1.74 2.90
CA ASN A 620 19.46 2.87 3.69
C ASN A 620 20.58 3.53 4.51
N LYS A 621 21.51 2.75 5.08
CA LYS A 621 22.58 3.29 5.94
C LYS A 621 23.56 4.12 5.10
N PHE A 622 24.00 3.55 3.98
CA PHE A 622 24.88 4.24 3.04
C PHE A 622 24.24 5.53 2.52
N ILE A 623 22.97 5.49 2.12
CA ILE A 623 22.27 6.65 1.56
C ILE A 623 22.17 7.77 2.59
N THR A 624 21.82 7.47 3.83
CA THR A 624 21.78 8.45 4.91
C THR A 624 23.14 9.12 5.09
N GLN A 625 24.22 8.35 5.18
CA GLN A 625 25.58 8.88 5.34
C GLN A 625 26.04 9.73 4.15
N ALA A 626 25.81 9.25 2.93
CA ALA A 626 26.19 9.94 1.71
C ALA A 626 25.50 11.30 1.59
N VAL A 627 24.21 11.38 1.92
CA VAL A 627 23.45 12.63 1.85
C VAL A 627 23.89 13.61 2.93
N SER A 628 24.10 13.17 4.17
CA SER A 628 24.59 14.04 5.24
C SER A 628 25.95 14.65 4.88
N LYS A 629 26.87 13.85 4.32
CA LYS A 629 28.16 14.33 3.83
C LYS A 629 28.02 15.39 2.74
N VAL A 630 27.09 15.21 1.79
CA VAL A 630 26.83 16.19 0.72
C VAL A 630 26.23 17.48 1.27
N ARG A 631 25.45 17.43 2.35
CA ARG A 631 24.85 18.63 2.99
C ARG A 631 25.82 19.42 3.88
N GLY A 632 27.04 18.92 4.11
CA GLY A 632 27.99 19.54 5.04
C GLY A 632 27.55 19.43 6.52
N GLU A 633 26.55 18.60 6.80
CA GLU A 633 26.14 18.21 8.15
C GLU A 633 27.15 17.16 8.61
N GLY A 634 28.13 17.57 9.43
CA GLY A 634 29.31 16.78 9.80
C GLY A 634 29.01 15.29 10.04
N SER A 635 29.71 14.42 9.31
CA SER A 635 29.58 12.98 9.46
C SER A 635 30.46 12.49 10.63
N GLU A 636 30.00 12.65 11.86
CA GLU A 636 30.56 11.89 12.98
C GLU A 636 29.53 10.87 13.45
N TYR A 637 29.62 9.69 12.85
CA TYR A 637 29.11 8.46 13.47
C TYR A 637 30.33 7.65 13.89
N HIS A 638 30.58 7.57 15.21
CA HIS A 638 31.52 6.63 15.80
C HIS A 638 31.00 5.21 15.56
N GLY A 639 31.39 4.57 14.47
CA GLY A 639 30.92 3.21 14.15
C GLY A 639 31.71 2.48 13.08
N LEU A 640 32.77 3.06 12.54
CA LEU A 640 33.67 2.40 11.57
C LEU A 640 34.89 1.74 12.23
N GLU A 641 34.90 1.59 13.56
CA GLU A 641 35.89 0.77 14.29
C GLU A 641 35.27 -0.49 14.93
N SER A 642 34.04 -0.86 14.57
CA SER A 642 33.37 -2.06 15.11
C SER A 642 32.96 -3.03 14.00
N ASP A 643 33.86 -3.29 13.06
CA ASP A 643 33.89 -4.61 12.44
C ASP A 643 34.76 -5.48 13.36
N GLY A 644 34.09 -6.07 14.36
CA GLY A 644 34.68 -7.08 15.23
C GLY A 644 35.01 -8.31 14.41
N GLU A 645 36.19 -8.32 13.80
CA GLU A 645 36.89 -9.56 13.49
C GLU A 645 37.26 -10.24 14.81
N TYR A 646 36.86 -11.51 14.89
CA TYR A 646 37.20 -12.43 15.95
C TYR A 646 38.72 -12.48 16.15
N ASP A 647 39.19 -12.00 17.29
CA ASP A 647 40.47 -12.43 17.87
C ASP A 647 40.21 -12.79 19.35
N TRP A 648 39.53 -13.92 19.54
CA TRP A 648 39.63 -14.71 20.77
C TRP A 648 40.44 -15.95 20.42
N GLN A 649 41.76 -15.78 20.29
CA GLN A 649 42.73 -16.86 20.40
C GLN A 649 43.73 -16.51 21.50
N ASP A 650 43.86 -17.46 22.42
CA ASP A 650 45.00 -17.74 23.28
C ASP A 650 45.41 -16.72 24.35
N SER A 651 44.88 -16.95 25.56
CA SER A 651 45.66 -16.80 26.79
C SER A 651 45.19 -17.86 27.79
N GLU A 652 45.55 -19.11 27.51
CA GLU A 652 45.90 -20.05 28.58
C GLU A 652 47.37 -19.80 28.94
N GLY A 653 47.62 -19.45 30.20
CA GLY A 653 48.87 -19.71 30.92
C GLY A 653 50.08 -18.83 30.59
N GLU A 654 50.49 -17.98 31.52
CA GLU A 654 51.76 -18.12 32.26
C GLU A 654 51.84 -17.09 33.41
N GLU A 655 52.14 -17.63 34.60
CA GLU A 655 52.47 -17.03 35.92
C GLU A 655 51.38 -16.35 36.77
#